data_AF-A0A661YUR4-F1
#
_entry.id   AF-A0A661YUR4-F1
#
_cell.length_a   1.000
_cell.length_b   1.000
_cell.length_c   1.000
_cell.angle_alpha   90.00
_cell.angle_beta   90.00
_cell.angle_gamma   90.00
#
_symmetry.space_group_name_H-M   'P 1'
#
loop_
_entity.id
_entity.type
_entity.pdbx_description
1 polymer ?
#
loop_
_entity_poly.entity_id
_entity_poly.type
_entity_poly.pdbx_seq_one_letter_code
_entity_poly.pdbx_strand_id
1 'polypeptide(L)'
;MKLKTILLIISLFISSFAIQAQEKAKDHYKAGSKNFKKGLFAPSIEGFTKAIELDKNYIKAYFYRAQAYSKTNQPEKAIEDYDAVNKLDRENVDAWLSNGNLNFDLKNYEKAAEKYAYYLNFEKKDLLIYSKQIKALYSIKEWEKALHYAKLSLDVDDLPETYYKIGDLEFILKNYKAAEASFRSTIEKNPNHIAAHNYLAKALYEQERYDEAIQEANRTMALSKNHKQAFLTRVYSYQKKLDLSQAINDLSKVIFLYKTDDDILDLINYRADMYVDFSQHMNAIADYSNVINQDPENVYALYKRAKAYDVIARKDAAILDYSKIISLANVKEINPEFLNDSKSRLFELKRENNKPVIAIANDNFKNDEIRVTFDQKEADIKIVVQEESDIEDISINGGEIIDQYTPDGKYVVPLNNNGNYEYFAKLDLTNRNEFSVTAEDAYGNVATTKYSIKRVENTPPDISFVFPFTDENNQVLLENDLPVVLFEGDVKDESLIKSITFNGAIIPFNRNEKNPGFSTSIDISGQSKITVKVTDIYDNTLTREYYLNRESALLSENNPMGKTWVVFIENSSYESFASLEGPVKDIRLMKSALSNYQVHNIIHKENMTKAQMDKFFSIELRDLVKRNHVNSLVIWYAGHGKFLNDVGYWIPVDADRNDEFSYFNINNLKASMQVYAKDITHTLVITDACESGPSFYQAMRADVEIRSCADESATKYKSSQVFSSAGYELASDNSQFTKTFANTLINDSEQCVPIEAVVLKVTDAVVNESQQKPQFGKIAGFADENGTFFFIKKQAEIIPAATVEETKIEEK
;
A
#
# COMPACT_ATOMS: atom_id res chain seq x y z
N MET A 1 61.15 -86.36 -59.11
CA MET A 1 60.31 -87.46 -58.59
C MET A 1 60.00 -87.36 -57.08
N LYS A 2 60.79 -86.67 -56.25
CA LYS A 2 60.66 -86.72 -54.77
C LYS A 2 59.49 -85.89 -54.16
N LEU A 3 59.10 -84.76 -54.76
CA LEU A 3 58.08 -83.86 -54.17
C LEU A 3 56.64 -84.40 -54.29
N LYS A 4 56.28 -85.02 -55.43
CA LYS A 4 54.96 -85.65 -55.63
C LYS A 4 54.75 -86.85 -54.70
N THR A 5 55.79 -87.64 -54.44
CA THR A 5 55.72 -88.76 -53.50
C THR A 5 55.59 -88.28 -52.06
N ILE A 6 56.28 -87.21 -51.66
CA ILE A 6 56.13 -86.60 -50.33
C ILE A 6 54.72 -86.02 -50.14
N LEU A 7 54.17 -85.31 -51.14
CA LEU A 7 52.79 -84.80 -51.10
C LEU A 7 51.75 -85.92 -51.05
N LEU A 8 51.97 -87.04 -51.76
CA LEU A 8 51.10 -88.21 -51.70
C LEU A 8 51.17 -88.89 -50.33
N ILE A 9 52.36 -89.03 -49.74
CA ILE A 9 52.56 -89.60 -48.41
C ILE A 9 51.93 -88.69 -47.35
N ILE A 10 52.15 -87.37 -47.41
CA ILE A 10 51.51 -86.40 -46.50
C ILE A 10 49.98 -86.45 -46.65
N SER A 11 49.46 -86.52 -47.88
CA SER A 11 48.01 -86.68 -48.13
C SER A 11 47.47 -87.99 -47.55
N LEU A 12 48.19 -89.11 -47.72
CA LEU A 12 47.82 -90.41 -47.15
C LEU A 12 47.88 -90.40 -45.62
N PHE A 13 48.87 -89.74 -45.01
CA PHE A 13 48.97 -89.56 -43.55
C PHE A 13 47.89 -88.63 -42.99
N ILE A 14 47.55 -87.54 -43.68
CA ILE A 14 46.44 -86.66 -43.29
C ILE A 14 45.12 -87.43 -43.40
N SER A 15 44.94 -88.24 -44.46
CA SER A 15 43.74 -89.07 -44.63
C SER A 15 43.62 -90.18 -43.58
N SER A 16 44.73 -90.83 -43.20
CA SER A 16 44.72 -91.88 -42.17
C SER A 16 44.45 -91.31 -40.77
N PHE A 17 45.01 -90.13 -40.47
CA PHE A 17 44.73 -89.41 -39.22
C PHE A 17 43.29 -88.92 -39.15
N ALA A 18 42.73 -88.43 -40.26
CA ALA A 18 41.33 -88.04 -40.34
C ALA A 18 40.37 -89.24 -40.14
N ILE A 19 40.67 -90.40 -40.74
CA ILE A 19 39.90 -91.64 -40.54
C ILE A 19 39.96 -92.09 -39.07
N GLN A 20 41.15 -92.04 -38.46
CA GLN A 20 41.33 -92.43 -37.06
C GLN A 20 40.63 -91.46 -36.09
N ALA A 21 40.65 -90.16 -36.38
CA ALA A 21 39.92 -89.15 -35.61
C ALA A 21 38.40 -89.36 -35.70
N GLN A 22 37.89 -89.68 -36.90
CA GLN A 22 36.46 -89.96 -37.12
C GLN A 22 35.99 -91.23 -36.39
N GLU A 23 36.82 -92.27 -36.35
CA GLU A 23 36.52 -93.50 -35.60
C GLU A 23 36.48 -93.23 -34.08
N LYS A 24 37.46 -92.48 -33.56
CA LYS A 24 37.47 -92.07 -32.15
C LYS A 24 36.28 -91.15 -31.80
N ALA A 25 35.90 -90.23 -32.68
CA ALA A 25 34.72 -89.39 -32.50
C ALA A 25 33.44 -90.23 -32.35
N LYS A 26 33.30 -91.27 -33.18
CA LYS A 26 32.17 -92.23 -33.12
C LYS A 26 32.12 -92.98 -31.79
N ASP A 27 33.26 -93.37 -31.23
CA ASP A 27 33.30 -94.06 -29.93
C ASP A 27 32.95 -93.14 -28.76
N HIS A 28 33.43 -91.89 -28.76
CA HIS A 28 33.02 -90.88 -27.80
C HIS A 28 31.51 -90.57 -27.90
N TYR A 29 30.97 -90.47 -29.12
CA TYR A 29 29.53 -90.33 -29.33
C TYR A 29 28.74 -91.53 -28.78
N LYS A 30 29.18 -92.78 -29.03
CA LYS A 30 28.50 -93.98 -28.48
C LYS A 30 28.51 -93.98 -26.96
N ALA A 31 29.63 -93.61 -26.34
CA ALA A 31 29.74 -93.49 -24.89
C ALA A 31 28.79 -92.40 -24.35
N GLY A 32 28.77 -91.21 -24.97
CA GLY A 32 27.86 -90.12 -24.66
C GLY A 32 26.39 -90.53 -24.79
N SER A 33 26.02 -91.18 -25.90
CA SER A 33 24.66 -91.69 -26.16
C SER A 33 24.22 -92.75 -25.16
N LYS A 34 25.13 -93.65 -24.75
CA LYS A 34 24.87 -94.63 -23.68
C LYS A 34 24.55 -93.94 -22.36
N ASN A 35 25.29 -92.89 -21.99
CA ASN A 35 25.03 -92.11 -20.79
C ASN A 35 23.72 -91.31 -20.89
N PHE A 36 23.44 -90.72 -22.07
CA PHE A 36 22.19 -90.01 -22.34
C PHE A 36 20.97 -90.92 -22.13
N LYS A 37 21.00 -92.14 -22.67
CA LYS A 37 19.92 -93.15 -22.49
C LYS A 37 19.72 -93.57 -21.03
N LYS A 38 20.74 -93.44 -20.19
CA LYS A 38 20.66 -93.72 -18.74
C LYS A 38 20.19 -92.51 -17.92
N GLY A 39 19.90 -91.38 -18.56
CA GLY A 39 19.57 -90.11 -17.89
C GLY A 39 20.77 -89.37 -17.28
N LEU A 40 22.00 -89.84 -17.55
CA LEU A 40 23.24 -89.21 -17.07
C LEU A 40 23.64 -88.09 -18.03
N PHE A 41 22.97 -86.95 -17.93
CA PHE A 41 23.10 -85.88 -18.92
C PHE A 41 24.47 -85.17 -18.90
N ALA A 42 25.04 -84.87 -17.72
CA ALA A 42 26.36 -84.22 -17.65
C ALA A 42 27.50 -85.09 -18.25
N PRO A 43 27.62 -86.40 -17.91
CA PRO A 43 28.57 -87.30 -18.59
C PRO A 43 28.29 -87.49 -20.08
N SER A 44 27.02 -87.36 -20.51
CA SER A 44 26.68 -87.42 -21.94
C SER A 44 27.19 -86.19 -22.70
N ILE A 45 27.05 -85.00 -22.11
CA ILE A 45 27.56 -83.74 -22.68
C ILE A 45 29.07 -83.83 -22.89
N GLU A 46 29.82 -84.31 -21.89
CA GLU A 46 31.28 -84.49 -22.03
C GLU A 46 31.64 -85.44 -23.19
N GLY A 47 30.93 -86.57 -23.28
CA GLY A 47 31.13 -87.54 -24.36
C GLY A 47 30.84 -86.95 -25.74
N PHE A 48 29.77 -86.18 -25.89
CA PHE A 48 29.44 -85.50 -27.15
C PHE A 48 30.41 -84.37 -27.47
N THR A 49 30.87 -83.59 -26.48
CA THR A 49 31.89 -82.54 -26.69
C THR A 49 33.19 -83.12 -27.24
N LYS A 50 33.69 -84.22 -26.66
CA LYS A 50 34.89 -84.91 -27.18
C LYS A 50 34.68 -85.43 -28.61
N ALA A 51 33.48 -85.91 -28.93
CA ALA A 51 33.15 -86.33 -30.30
C ALA A 51 33.21 -85.14 -31.29
N ILE A 52 32.70 -83.98 -30.89
CA ILE A 52 32.68 -82.75 -31.70
C ILE A 52 34.09 -82.14 -31.87
N GLU A 53 34.94 -82.20 -30.83
CA GLU A 53 36.33 -81.75 -30.91
C GLU A 53 37.15 -82.55 -31.92
N LEU A 54 36.87 -83.86 -32.03
CA LEU A 54 37.53 -84.78 -32.95
C LEU A 54 36.96 -84.71 -34.37
N ASP A 55 35.64 -84.49 -34.50
CA ASP A 55 34.95 -84.30 -35.78
C ASP A 55 33.91 -83.18 -35.66
N LYS A 56 34.28 -81.99 -36.15
CA LYS A 56 33.44 -80.78 -36.10
C LYS A 56 32.18 -80.88 -36.96
N ASN A 57 32.08 -81.87 -37.84
CA ASN A 57 30.92 -82.12 -38.69
C ASN A 57 30.06 -83.29 -38.17
N TYR A 58 30.29 -83.78 -36.95
CA TYR A 58 29.54 -84.91 -36.38
C TYR A 58 28.15 -84.48 -35.89
N ILE A 59 27.20 -84.33 -36.83
CA ILE A 59 25.85 -83.77 -36.62
C ILE A 59 25.10 -84.43 -35.46
N LYS A 60 25.16 -85.77 -35.34
CA LYS A 60 24.48 -86.50 -34.26
C LYS A 60 24.98 -86.11 -32.87
N ALA A 61 26.27 -85.78 -32.72
CA ALA A 61 26.80 -85.38 -31.42
C ALA A 61 26.26 -84.00 -31.01
N TYR A 62 26.19 -83.04 -31.94
CA TYR A 62 25.55 -81.74 -31.66
C TYR A 62 24.08 -81.92 -31.27
N PHE A 63 23.31 -82.70 -32.05
CA PHE A 63 21.88 -82.90 -31.79
C PHE A 63 21.60 -83.51 -30.39
N TYR A 64 22.29 -84.59 -30.02
CA TYR A 64 22.09 -85.20 -28.70
C TYR A 64 22.70 -84.37 -27.56
N ARG A 65 23.76 -83.59 -27.82
CA ARG A 65 24.30 -82.64 -26.83
C ARG A 65 23.32 -81.49 -26.59
N ALA A 66 22.66 -80.99 -27.62
CA ALA A 66 21.59 -80.00 -27.50
C ALA A 66 20.44 -80.51 -26.62
N GLN A 67 19.99 -81.75 -26.85
CA GLN A 67 18.98 -82.37 -25.99
C GLN A 67 19.46 -82.50 -24.54
N ALA A 68 20.71 -82.89 -24.31
CA ALA A 68 21.27 -83.01 -22.97
C ALA A 68 21.40 -81.65 -22.27
N TYR A 69 21.77 -80.59 -23.00
CA TYR A 69 21.75 -79.22 -22.51
C TYR A 69 20.34 -78.76 -22.15
N SER A 70 19.34 -79.05 -22.98
CA SER A 70 17.94 -78.77 -22.66
C SER A 70 17.47 -79.49 -21.38
N LYS A 71 17.83 -80.76 -21.20
CA LYS A 71 17.50 -81.54 -19.98
C LYS A 71 18.27 -81.11 -18.73
N THR A 72 19.33 -80.32 -18.88
CA THR A 72 20.13 -79.77 -17.77
C THR A 72 19.90 -78.27 -17.57
N ASN A 73 18.80 -77.72 -18.13
CA ASN A 73 18.42 -76.31 -18.02
C ASN A 73 19.52 -75.34 -18.51
N GLN A 74 20.19 -75.70 -19.62
CA GLN A 74 21.14 -74.84 -20.34
C GLN A 74 20.60 -74.54 -21.76
N PRO A 75 19.49 -73.81 -21.88
CA PRO A 75 18.76 -73.67 -23.13
C PRO A 75 19.52 -72.89 -24.20
N GLU A 76 20.39 -71.94 -23.85
CA GLU A 76 21.17 -71.16 -24.82
C GLU A 76 22.18 -72.04 -25.56
N LYS A 77 22.91 -72.88 -24.82
CA LYS A 77 23.85 -73.86 -25.41
C LYS A 77 23.14 -74.90 -26.25
N ALA A 78 21.93 -75.29 -25.85
CA ALA A 78 21.09 -76.18 -26.64
C ALA A 78 20.68 -75.53 -27.97
N ILE A 79 20.30 -74.25 -27.96
CA ILE A 79 19.99 -73.49 -29.18
C ILE A 79 21.21 -73.40 -30.09
N GLU A 80 22.39 -73.08 -29.56
CA GLU A 80 23.64 -73.04 -30.33
C GLU A 80 23.93 -74.38 -31.03
N ASP A 81 23.80 -75.49 -30.31
CA ASP A 81 24.02 -76.82 -30.87
C ASP A 81 22.94 -77.20 -31.91
N TYR A 82 21.67 -76.83 -31.69
CA TYR A 82 20.63 -77.05 -32.71
C TYR A 82 20.83 -76.17 -33.94
N ASP A 83 21.26 -74.92 -33.79
CA ASP A 83 21.59 -74.06 -34.93
C ASP A 83 22.81 -74.61 -35.71
N ALA A 84 23.78 -75.21 -35.01
CA ALA A 84 24.88 -75.92 -35.65
C ALA A 84 24.38 -77.13 -36.46
N VAL A 85 23.46 -77.93 -35.92
CA VAL A 85 22.81 -79.04 -36.66
C VAL A 85 22.10 -78.51 -37.91
N ASN A 86 21.24 -77.50 -37.76
CA ASN A 86 20.47 -76.90 -38.85
C ASN A 86 21.35 -76.27 -39.95
N LYS A 87 22.57 -75.81 -39.60
CA LYS A 87 23.55 -75.29 -40.56
C LYS A 87 24.27 -76.41 -41.32
N LEU A 88 24.58 -77.51 -40.65
CA LEU A 88 25.30 -78.66 -41.23
C LEU A 88 24.37 -79.58 -42.03
N ASP A 89 23.11 -79.70 -41.62
CA ASP A 89 22.07 -80.50 -42.25
C ASP A 89 20.72 -79.77 -42.15
N ARG A 90 20.34 -79.11 -43.26
CA ARG A 90 19.09 -78.35 -43.36
C ARG A 90 17.85 -79.24 -43.43
N GLU A 91 18.01 -80.52 -43.73
CA GLU A 91 16.91 -81.50 -43.84
C GLU A 91 16.64 -82.19 -42.50
N ASN A 92 17.39 -81.87 -41.43
CA ASN A 92 17.15 -82.39 -40.09
C ASN A 92 15.91 -81.72 -39.45
N VAL A 93 14.74 -82.23 -39.81
CA VAL A 93 13.44 -81.74 -39.35
C VAL A 93 13.32 -81.74 -37.82
N ASP A 94 13.84 -82.77 -37.14
CA ASP A 94 13.80 -82.88 -35.68
C ASP A 94 14.56 -81.75 -34.97
N ALA A 95 15.66 -81.28 -35.56
CA ALA A 95 16.46 -80.18 -35.03
C ALA A 95 15.75 -78.83 -35.18
N TRP A 96 15.13 -78.55 -36.34
CA TRP A 96 14.28 -77.38 -36.53
C TRP A 96 13.12 -77.36 -35.53
N LEU A 97 12.44 -78.49 -35.35
CA LEU A 97 11.33 -78.63 -34.40
C LEU A 97 11.77 -78.39 -32.96
N SER A 98 12.85 -79.05 -32.53
CA SER A 98 13.35 -78.96 -31.16
C SER A 98 13.86 -77.55 -30.83
N ASN A 99 14.51 -76.89 -31.80
CA ASN A 99 14.97 -75.51 -31.69
C ASN A 99 13.79 -74.53 -31.61
N GLY A 100 12.78 -74.70 -32.48
CA GLY A 100 11.55 -73.91 -32.46
C GLY A 100 10.81 -74.02 -31.14
N ASN A 101 10.63 -75.24 -30.63
CA ASN A 101 10.00 -75.49 -29.33
C ASN A 101 10.76 -74.83 -28.17
N LEU A 102 12.10 -74.97 -28.16
CA LEU A 102 12.91 -74.38 -27.11
C LEU A 102 12.85 -72.85 -27.12
N ASN A 103 12.92 -72.22 -28.31
CA ASN A 103 12.74 -70.77 -28.43
C ASN A 103 11.32 -70.33 -28.05
N PHE A 104 10.30 -71.12 -28.37
CA PHE A 104 8.91 -70.84 -28.00
C PHE A 104 8.72 -70.86 -26.48
N ASP A 105 9.28 -71.86 -25.80
CA ASP A 105 9.23 -72.00 -24.34
C ASP A 105 9.98 -70.85 -23.64
N LEU A 106 11.08 -70.37 -24.24
CA LEU A 106 11.82 -69.18 -23.82
C LEU A 106 11.14 -67.85 -24.20
N LYS A 107 9.96 -67.88 -24.86
CA LYS A 107 9.24 -66.72 -25.38
C LYS A 107 10.03 -65.90 -26.43
N ASN A 108 11.05 -66.49 -27.04
CA ASN A 108 11.75 -65.94 -28.20
C ASN A 108 10.92 -66.19 -29.47
N TYR A 109 9.73 -65.60 -29.52
CA TYR A 109 8.69 -65.92 -30.50
C TYR A 109 9.13 -65.66 -31.95
N GLU A 110 9.95 -64.64 -32.20
CA GLU A 110 10.49 -64.36 -33.53
C GLU A 110 11.36 -65.51 -34.05
N LYS A 111 12.34 -65.95 -33.26
CA LYS A 111 13.20 -67.09 -33.60
C LYS A 111 12.40 -68.38 -33.70
N ALA A 112 11.48 -68.62 -32.77
CA ALA A 112 10.60 -69.78 -32.81
C ALA A 112 9.82 -69.83 -34.13
N ALA A 113 9.26 -68.68 -34.56
CA ALA A 113 8.49 -68.59 -35.77
C ALA A 113 9.32 -68.85 -37.04
N GLU A 114 10.57 -68.42 -37.06
CA GLU A 114 11.53 -68.74 -38.11
C GLU A 114 11.77 -70.26 -38.19
N LYS A 115 12.07 -70.91 -37.07
CA LYS A 115 12.38 -72.36 -37.06
C LYS A 115 11.17 -73.22 -37.40
N TYR A 116 9.98 -72.84 -36.93
CA TYR A 116 8.75 -73.52 -37.31
C TYR A 116 8.40 -73.34 -38.79
N ALA A 117 8.64 -72.16 -39.39
CA ALA A 117 8.47 -71.97 -40.83
C ALA A 117 9.34 -72.95 -41.64
N TYR A 118 10.61 -73.14 -41.23
CA TYR A 118 11.47 -74.16 -41.85
C TYR A 118 10.95 -75.57 -41.64
N TYR A 119 10.54 -75.94 -40.43
CA TYR A 119 9.95 -77.25 -40.14
C TYR A 119 8.72 -77.54 -41.01
N LEU A 120 7.79 -76.59 -41.10
CA LEU A 120 6.53 -76.73 -41.85
C LEU A 120 6.73 -76.78 -43.37
N ASN A 121 7.88 -76.34 -43.90
CA ASN A 121 8.21 -76.54 -45.32
C ASN A 121 8.36 -78.04 -45.66
N PHE A 122 8.83 -78.84 -44.71
CA PHE A 122 8.99 -80.29 -44.85
C PHE A 122 7.75 -81.05 -44.36
N GLU A 123 7.27 -80.73 -43.15
CA GLU A 123 6.14 -81.42 -42.50
C GLU A 123 4.85 -80.58 -42.54
N LYS A 124 4.20 -80.56 -43.71
CA LYS A 124 3.03 -79.71 -43.99
C LYS A 124 1.73 -80.13 -43.32
N LYS A 125 1.71 -81.22 -42.53
CA LYS A 125 0.49 -81.77 -41.92
C LYS A 125 0.45 -81.66 -40.40
N ASP A 126 1.48 -81.09 -39.77
CA ASP A 126 1.54 -80.97 -38.31
C ASP A 126 0.74 -79.76 -37.80
N LEU A 127 -0.54 -79.99 -37.51
CA LEU A 127 -1.46 -78.98 -36.97
C LEU A 127 -1.00 -78.39 -35.63
N LEU A 128 -0.29 -79.17 -34.81
CA LEU A 128 0.21 -78.68 -33.52
C LEU A 128 1.24 -77.58 -33.76
N ILE A 129 2.11 -77.75 -34.75
CA ILE A 129 3.13 -76.76 -35.09
C ILE A 129 2.55 -75.58 -35.84
N TYR A 130 1.55 -75.74 -36.70
CA TYR A 130 0.78 -74.60 -37.20
C TYR A 130 0.20 -73.76 -36.05
N SER A 131 -0.39 -74.39 -35.04
CA SER A 131 -0.94 -73.66 -33.89
C SER A 131 0.14 -72.91 -33.09
N LYS A 132 1.33 -73.49 -32.91
CA LYS A 132 2.46 -72.82 -32.25
C LYS A 132 3.03 -71.68 -33.12
N GLN A 133 3.10 -71.88 -34.42
CA GLN A 133 3.54 -70.88 -35.39
C GLN A 133 2.63 -69.65 -35.40
N ILE A 134 1.32 -69.86 -35.51
CA ILE A 134 0.31 -68.79 -35.47
C ILE A 134 0.43 -68.02 -34.15
N LYS A 135 0.55 -68.73 -33.02
CA LYS A 135 0.69 -68.10 -31.70
C LYS A 135 1.99 -67.30 -31.56
N ALA A 136 3.11 -67.80 -32.08
CA ALA A 136 4.38 -67.09 -32.07
C ALA A 136 4.29 -65.79 -32.89
N LEU A 137 3.76 -65.87 -34.11
CA LEU A 137 3.54 -64.72 -34.99
C LEU A 137 2.55 -63.70 -34.41
N TYR A 138 1.46 -64.18 -33.78
CA TYR A 138 0.50 -63.34 -33.07
C TYR A 138 1.18 -62.54 -31.95
N SER A 139 2.02 -63.18 -31.13
CA SER A 139 2.74 -62.54 -30.02
C SER A 139 3.71 -61.45 -30.46
N ILE A 140 4.29 -61.57 -31.66
CA ILE A 140 5.18 -60.53 -32.24
C ILE A 140 4.42 -59.54 -33.16
N LYS A 141 3.09 -59.61 -33.19
CA LYS A 141 2.20 -58.74 -33.98
C LYS A 141 2.36 -58.85 -35.50
N GLU A 142 2.90 -59.97 -35.98
CA GLU A 142 3.01 -60.30 -37.40
C GLU A 142 1.71 -60.94 -37.89
N TRP A 143 0.61 -60.18 -37.82
CA TRP A 143 -0.75 -60.68 -37.98
C TRP A 143 -1.04 -61.20 -39.39
N GLU A 144 -0.49 -60.58 -40.45
CA GLU A 144 -0.70 -61.09 -41.82
C GLU A 144 0.00 -62.43 -42.04
N LYS A 145 1.20 -62.62 -41.48
CA LYS A 145 1.89 -63.92 -41.52
C LYS A 145 1.14 -64.96 -40.70
N ALA A 146 0.65 -64.58 -39.51
CA ALA A 146 -0.18 -65.48 -38.70
C ALA A 146 -1.44 -65.91 -39.46
N LEU A 147 -2.09 -64.99 -40.18
CA LEU A 147 -3.26 -65.26 -41.01
C LEU A 147 -2.93 -66.19 -42.18
N HIS A 148 -1.78 -66.00 -42.82
CA HIS A 148 -1.28 -66.90 -43.85
C HIS A 148 -1.14 -68.34 -43.33
N TYR A 149 -0.47 -68.54 -42.20
CA TYR A 149 -0.31 -69.87 -41.61
C TYR A 149 -1.63 -70.46 -41.09
N ALA A 150 -2.56 -69.63 -40.61
CA ALA A 150 -3.90 -70.08 -40.22
C ALA A 150 -4.71 -70.59 -41.42
N LYS A 151 -4.63 -69.90 -42.57
CA LYS A 151 -5.23 -70.34 -43.84
C LYS A 151 -4.59 -71.63 -44.35
N LEU A 152 -3.26 -71.76 -44.29
CA LEU A 152 -2.57 -73.01 -44.64
C LEU A 152 -3.00 -74.18 -43.75
N SER A 153 -3.21 -73.95 -42.45
CA SER A 153 -3.67 -75.01 -41.55
C SER A 153 -5.10 -75.47 -41.83
N LEU A 154 -5.92 -74.63 -42.46
CA LEU A 154 -7.29 -74.98 -42.86
C LEU A 154 -7.30 -76.00 -44.01
N ASP A 155 -6.33 -75.92 -44.92
CA ASP A 155 -6.16 -76.91 -45.99
C ASP A 155 -5.74 -78.30 -45.45
N VAL A 156 -5.27 -78.36 -44.20
CA VAL A 156 -4.89 -79.61 -43.51
C VAL A 156 -6.08 -80.19 -42.74
N ASP A 157 -6.82 -79.37 -41.99
CA ASP A 157 -8.01 -79.80 -41.26
C ASP A 157 -9.05 -78.68 -41.08
N ASP A 158 -10.31 -79.05 -41.32
CA ASP A 158 -11.49 -78.20 -41.44
C ASP A 158 -12.21 -78.03 -40.08
N LEU A 159 -11.44 -77.56 -39.08
CA LEU A 159 -11.85 -77.46 -37.68
C LEU A 159 -12.46 -76.09 -37.31
N PRO A 160 -13.45 -76.03 -36.39
CA PRO A 160 -14.02 -74.78 -35.91
C PRO A 160 -12.98 -73.80 -35.33
N GLU A 161 -11.98 -74.34 -34.62
CA GLU A 161 -10.90 -73.58 -33.99
C GLU A 161 -10.00 -72.88 -35.03
N THR A 162 -9.81 -73.50 -36.20
CA THR A 162 -9.03 -72.90 -37.29
C THR A 162 -9.77 -71.69 -37.88
N TYR A 163 -11.07 -71.81 -38.15
CA TYR A 163 -11.89 -70.67 -38.57
C TYR A 163 -11.93 -69.57 -37.52
N TYR A 164 -11.98 -69.91 -36.24
CA TYR A 164 -11.99 -68.91 -35.17
C TYR A 164 -10.69 -68.10 -35.19
N LYS A 165 -9.53 -68.76 -35.29
CA LYS A 165 -8.22 -68.09 -35.42
C LYS A 165 -8.13 -67.22 -36.66
N ILE A 166 -8.63 -67.68 -37.80
CA ILE A 166 -8.70 -66.88 -39.03
C ILE A 166 -9.59 -65.66 -38.78
N GLY A 167 -10.78 -65.84 -38.21
CA GLY A 167 -11.71 -64.77 -37.92
C GLY A 167 -11.14 -63.71 -36.97
N ASP A 168 -10.46 -64.14 -35.89
CA ASP A 168 -9.81 -63.25 -34.92
C ASP A 168 -8.69 -62.42 -35.58
N LEU A 169 -7.85 -63.07 -36.40
CA LEU A 169 -6.79 -62.39 -37.16
C LEU A 169 -7.36 -61.41 -38.19
N GLU A 170 -8.38 -61.80 -38.95
CA GLU A 170 -9.07 -60.91 -39.89
C GLU A 170 -9.74 -59.74 -39.15
N PHE A 171 -10.28 -59.96 -37.94
CA PHE A 171 -10.86 -58.90 -37.11
C PHE A 171 -9.80 -57.89 -36.65
N ILE A 172 -8.63 -58.35 -36.19
CA ILE A 172 -7.50 -57.49 -35.81
C ILE A 172 -6.99 -56.68 -37.01
N LEU A 173 -6.95 -57.30 -38.18
CA LEU A 173 -6.61 -56.66 -39.45
C LEU A 173 -7.73 -55.77 -40.00
N LYS A 174 -8.84 -55.61 -39.26
CA LYS A 174 -10.03 -54.81 -39.61
C LYS A 174 -10.76 -55.28 -40.87
N ASN A 175 -10.51 -56.50 -41.33
CA ASN A 175 -11.23 -57.15 -42.42
C ASN A 175 -12.55 -57.74 -41.90
N TYR A 176 -13.43 -56.90 -41.34
CA TYR A 176 -14.59 -57.34 -40.57
C TYR A 176 -15.55 -58.26 -41.34
N LYS A 177 -15.67 -58.09 -42.66
CA LYS A 177 -16.48 -58.97 -43.51
C LYS A 177 -15.90 -60.38 -43.63
N ALA A 178 -14.57 -60.51 -43.74
CA ALA A 178 -13.89 -61.80 -43.77
C ALA A 178 -13.90 -62.45 -42.38
N ALA A 179 -13.76 -61.64 -41.33
CA ALA A 179 -13.89 -62.07 -39.95
C ALA A 179 -15.30 -62.65 -39.68
N GLU A 180 -16.36 -61.93 -40.09
CA GLU A 180 -17.74 -62.41 -40.00
C GLU A 180 -17.92 -63.76 -40.68
N ALA A 181 -17.46 -63.92 -41.92
CA ALA A 181 -17.58 -65.19 -42.64
C ALA A 181 -16.91 -66.33 -41.86
N SER A 182 -15.72 -66.08 -41.33
CA SER A 182 -14.97 -67.07 -40.55
C SER A 182 -15.65 -67.41 -39.22
N PHE A 183 -16.14 -66.42 -38.47
CA PHE A 183 -16.89 -66.68 -37.23
C PHE A 183 -18.20 -67.41 -37.48
N ARG A 184 -18.91 -67.13 -38.59
CA ARG A 184 -20.10 -67.88 -38.98
C ARG A 184 -19.75 -69.35 -39.29
N SER A 185 -18.66 -69.62 -39.99
CA SER A 185 -18.16 -70.99 -40.20
C SER A 185 -17.80 -71.70 -38.89
N THR A 186 -17.19 -70.98 -37.93
CA THR A 186 -16.95 -71.54 -36.57
C THR A 186 -18.27 -71.92 -35.90
N ILE A 187 -19.27 -71.04 -35.95
CA ILE A 187 -20.59 -71.24 -35.30
C ILE A 187 -21.37 -72.36 -35.99
N GLU A 188 -21.29 -72.49 -37.32
CA GLU A 188 -21.93 -73.58 -38.06
C GLU A 188 -21.41 -74.95 -37.60
N LYS A 189 -20.09 -75.06 -37.40
CA LYS A 189 -19.45 -76.30 -36.95
C LYS A 189 -19.54 -76.51 -35.43
N ASN A 190 -19.58 -75.43 -34.66
CA ASN A 190 -19.75 -75.45 -33.20
C ASN A 190 -20.70 -74.34 -32.75
N PRO A 191 -22.02 -74.61 -32.69
CA PRO A 191 -23.03 -73.61 -32.32
C PRO A 191 -22.91 -73.05 -30.90
N ASN A 192 -22.13 -73.69 -30.02
CA ASN A 192 -21.94 -73.25 -28.64
C ASN A 192 -20.61 -72.51 -28.43
N HIS A 193 -19.91 -72.12 -29.51
CA HIS A 193 -18.63 -71.43 -29.43
C HIS A 193 -18.79 -69.97 -28.99
N ILE A 194 -18.82 -69.73 -27.68
CA ILE A 194 -19.09 -68.41 -27.04
C ILE A 194 -18.24 -67.30 -27.64
N ALA A 195 -16.92 -67.51 -27.78
CA ALA A 195 -16.02 -66.48 -28.31
C ALA A 195 -16.36 -66.12 -29.77
N ALA A 196 -16.81 -67.07 -30.58
CA ALA A 196 -17.13 -66.80 -31.99
C ALA A 196 -18.40 -65.96 -32.10
N HIS A 197 -19.44 -66.24 -31.29
CA HIS A 197 -20.63 -65.38 -31.20
C HIS A 197 -20.28 -63.97 -30.72
N ASN A 198 -19.42 -63.84 -29.72
CA ASN A 198 -19.00 -62.54 -29.19
C ASN A 198 -18.24 -61.71 -30.24
N TYR A 199 -17.27 -62.31 -30.91
CA TYR A 199 -16.50 -61.63 -31.95
C TYR A 199 -17.31 -61.40 -33.24
N LEU A 200 -18.27 -62.27 -33.56
CA LEU A 200 -19.25 -62.02 -34.62
C LEU A 200 -20.10 -60.78 -34.30
N ALA A 201 -20.61 -60.67 -33.06
CA ALA A 201 -21.36 -59.49 -32.63
C ALA A 201 -20.53 -58.21 -32.78
N LYS A 202 -19.25 -58.24 -32.38
CA LYS A 202 -18.31 -57.12 -32.57
C LYS A 202 -18.07 -56.80 -34.05
N ALA A 203 -17.82 -57.81 -34.88
CA ALA A 203 -17.61 -57.63 -36.32
C ALA A 203 -18.84 -57.06 -37.02
N LEU A 204 -20.05 -57.41 -36.58
CA LEU A 204 -21.30 -56.84 -37.08
C LEU A 204 -21.47 -55.38 -36.62
N TYR A 205 -21.12 -55.07 -35.37
CA TYR A 205 -21.13 -53.68 -34.86
C TYR A 205 -20.18 -52.78 -35.66
N GLU A 206 -18.95 -53.22 -35.92
CA GLU A 206 -17.96 -52.49 -36.71
C GLU A 206 -18.39 -52.29 -38.18
N GLN A 207 -19.27 -53.16 -38.68
CA GLN A 207 -19.92 -53.04 -39.99
C GLN A 207 -21.24 -52.23 -39.94
N GLU A 208 -21.53 -51.57 -38.83
CA GLU A 208 -22.75 -50.77 -38.59
C GLU A 208 -24.07 -51.57 -38.65
N ARG A 209 -24.00 -52.91 -38.58
CA ARG A 209 -25.14 -53.82 -38.58
C ARG A 209 -25.63 -54.08 -37.15
N TYR A 210 -26.08 -53.01 -36.50
CA TYR A 210 -26.36 -52.99 -35.06
C TYR A 210 -27.44 -53.98 -34.61
N ASP A 211 -28.50 -54.18 -35.38
CA ASP A 211 -29.56 -55.14 -35.02
C ASP A 211 -29.06 -56.59 -34.98
N GLU A 212 -28.22 -56.97 -35.93
CA GLU A 212 -27.62 -58.31 -35.95
C GLU A 212 -26.56 -58.45 -34.85
N ALA A 213 -25.79 -57.39 -34.58
CA ALA A 213 -24.85 -57.36 -33.47
C ALA A 213 -25.56 -57.59 -32.12
N ILE A 214 -26.72 -56.95 -31.90
CA ILE A 214 -27.55 -57.14 -30.71
C ILE A 214 -28.05 -58.59 -30.61
N GLN A 215 -28.50 -59.19 -31.72
CA GLN A 215 -28.96 -60.58 -31.74
C GLN A 215 -27.84 -61.56 -31.37
N GLU A 216 -26.64 -61.37 -31.91
CA GLU A 216 -25.48 -62.23 -31.59
C GLU A 216 -24.95 -62.00 -30.17
N ALA A 217 -25.00 -60.75 -29.67
CA ALA A 217 -24.72 -60.47 -28.26
C ALA A 217 -25.72 -61.18 -27.33
N ASN A 218 -27.02 -61.20 -27.69
CA ASN A 218 -28.04 -61.94 -26.94
C ASN A 218 -27.75 -63.45 -26.93
N ARG A 219 -27.34 -64.03 -28.06
CA ARG A 219 -26.91 -65.44 -28.15
C ARG A 219 -25.71 -65.71 -27.26
N THR A 220 -24.69 -64.85 -27.30
CA THR A 220 -23.51 -64.94 -26.43
C THR A 220 -23.92 -64.96 -24.95
N MET A 221 -24.86 -64.08 -24.56
CA MET A 221 -25.36 -64.00 -23.18
C MET A 221 -26.25 -65.19 -22.78
N ALA A 222 -26.91 -65.85 -23.74
CA ALA A 222 -27.67 -67.07 -23.50
C ALA A 222 -26.74 -68.27 -23.24
N LEU A 223 -25.59 -68.32 -23.93
CA LEU A 223 -24.56 -69.35 -23.74
C LEU A 223 -23.68 -69.09 -22.52
N SER A 224 -23.38 -67.83 -22.23
CA SER A 224 -22.57 -67.39 -21.10
C SER A 224 -23.27 -66.26 -20.36
N LYS A 225 -23.97 -66.62 -19.28
CA LYS A 225 -24.63 -65.64 -18.43
C LYS A 225 -23.59 -64.69 -17.86
N ASN A 226 -23.89 -63.39 -17.84
CA ASN A 226 -22.96 -62.36 -17.38
C ASN A 226 -21.66 -62.38 -18.19
N HIS A 227 -21.75 -62.23 -19.52
CA HIS A 227 -20.58 -62.03 -20.37
C HIS A 227 -20.36 -60.52 -20.60
N LYS A 228 -19.41 -59.91 -19.88
CA LYS A 228 -19.13 -58.45 -19.90
C LYS A 228 -19.08 -57.87 -21.31
N GLN A 229 -18.29 -58.50 -22.19
CA GLN A 229 -18.08 -58.01 -23.55
C GLN A 229 -19.34 -58.07 -24.42
N ALA A 230 -20.24 -59.04 -24.17
CA ALA A 230 -21.48 -59.15 -24.93
C ALA A 230 -22.45 -58.04 -24.53
N PHE A 231 -22.55 -57.75 -23.22
CA PHE A 231 -23.28 -56.57 -22.75
C PHE A 231 -22.73 -55.29 -23.35
N LEU A 232 -21.41 -55.08 -23.33
CA LEU A 232 -20.79 -53.87 -23.89
C LEU A 232 -21.06 -53.72 -25.39
N THR A 233 -20.92 -54.78 -26.19
CA THR A 233 -21.29 -54.72 -27.63
C THR A 233 -22.75 -54.33 -27.81
N ARG A 234 -23.66 -54.80 -26.95
CA ARG A 234 -25.07 -54.42 -26.99
C ARG A 234 -25.29 -52.96 -26.57
N VAL A 235 -24.60 -52.48 -25.54
CA VAL A 235 -24.58 -51.06 -25.11
C VAL A 235 -24.16 -50.17 -26.28
N TYR A 236 -23.03 -50.46 -26.92
CA TYR A 236 -22.53 -49.68 -28.05
C TYR A 236 -23.49 -49.71 -29.24
N SER A 237 -24.08 -50.87 -29.53
CA SER A 237 -25.07 -51.01 -30.60
C SER A 237 -26.34 -50.20 -30.32
N TYR A 238 -26.88 -50.26 -29.10
CA TYR A 238 -28.04 -49.45 -28.70
C TYR A 238 -27.73 -47.96 -28.72
N GLN A 239 -26.54 -47.54 -28.27
CA GLN A 239 -26.14 -46.12 -28.33
C GLN A 239 -26.09 -45.61 -29.78
N LYS A 240 -25.51 -46.36 -30.72
CA LYS A 240 -25.49 -45.98 -32.14
C LYS A 240 -26.88 -45.92 -32.76
N LYS A 241 -27.81 -46.73 -32.25
CA LYS A 241 -29.24 -46.66 -32.60
C LYS A 241 -30.01 -45.56 -31.86
N LEU A 242 -29.34 -44.76 -31.01
CA LEU A 242 -29.93 -43.75 -30.13
C LEU A 242 -30.95 -44.30 -29.12
N ASP A 243 -30.96 -45.61 -28.87
CA ASP A 243 -31.73 -46.23 -27.77
C ASP A 243 -30.91 -46.16 -26.48
N LEU A 244 -30.75 -44.94 -25.97
CA LEU A 244 -29.97 -44.67 -24.77
C LEU A 244 -30.55 -45.38 -23.55
N SER A 245 -31.86 -45.64 -23.52
CA SER A 245 -32.54 -46.29 -22.41
C SER A 245 -32.05 -47.73 -22.18
N GLN A 246 -31.98 -48.53 -23.25
CA GLN A 246 -31.52 -49.92 -23.17
C GLN A 246 -30.01 -49.99 -22.94
N ALA A 247 -29.26 -49.10 -23.59
CA ALA A 247 -27.82 -49.01 -23.39
C ALA A 247 -27.45 -48.67 -21.93
N ILE A 248 -28.11 -47.68 -21.31
CA ILE A 248 -27.88 -47.31 -19.91
C ILE A 248 -28.24 -48.48 -18.97
N ASN A 249 -29.35 -49.19 -19.23
CA ASN A 249 -29.75 -50.34 -18.42
C ASN A 249 -28.70 -51.46 -18.44
N ASP A 250 -28.17 -51.78 -19.62
CA ASP A 250 -27.14 -52.80 -19.76
C ASP A 250 -25.79 -52.37 -19.18
N LEU A 251 -25.38 -51.13 -19.41
CA LEU A 251 -24.16 -50.59 -18.82
C LEU A 251 -24.25 -50.57 -17.29
N SER A 252 -25.42 -50.27 -16.74
CA SER A 252 -25.68 -50.35 -15.29
C SER A 252 -25.51 -51.77 -14.74
N LYS A 253 -25.94 -52.79 -15.49
CA LYS A 253 -25.70 -54.20 -15.11
C LYS A 253 -24.22 -54.55 -15.15
N VAL A 254 -23.49 -54.08 -16.17
CA VAL A 254 -22.03 -54.27 -16.24
C VAL A 254 -21.36 -53.63 -15.04
N ILE A 255 -21.68 -52.37 -14.73
CA ILE A 255 -21.10 -51.67 -13.58
C ILE A 255 -21.40 -52.42 -12.26
N PHE A 256 -22.62 -52.93 -12.10
CA PHE A 256 -23.02 -53.68 -10.91
C PHE A 256 -22.27 -55.02 -10.77
N LEU A 257 -22.11 -55.77 -11.87
CA LEU A 257 -21.51 -57.11 -11.85
C LEU A 257 -19.98 -57.10 -11.76
N TYR A 258 -19.33 -56.07 -12.32
CA TYR A 258 -17.88 -56.00 -12.48
C TYR A 258 -17.26 -54.81 -11.74
N LYS A 259 -17.79 -54.50 -10.56
CA LYS A 259 -17.43 -53.31 -9.76
C LYS A 259 -15.95 -53.19 -9.36
N THR A 260 -15.19 -54.30 -9.44
CA THR A 260 -13.77 -54.37 -9.05
C THR A 260 -12.84 -54.39 -10.26
N ASP A 261 -13.37 -54.33 -11.48
CA ASP A 261 -12.54 -54.27 -12.68
C ASP A 261 -11.87 -52.90 -12.79
N ASP A 262 -10.64 -52.87 -13.29
CA ASP A 262 -9.83 -51.64 -13.36
C ASP A 262 -10.47 -50.54 -14.23
N ASP A 263 -11.28 -50.92 -15.22
CA ASP A 263 -11.98 -50.03 -16.16
C ASP A 263 -13.34 -49.51 -15.63
N ILE A 264 -13.70 -49.82 -14.38
CA ILE A 264 -15.03 -49.52 -13.84
C ILE A 264 -15.33 -48.02 -13.80
N LEU A 265 -14.35 -47.18 -13.45
CA LEU A 265 -14.51 -45.73 -13.40
C LEU A 265 -14.78 -45.15 -14.79
N ASP A 266 -14.11 -45.68 -15.81
CA ASP A 266 -14.33 -45.30 -17.20
C ASP A 266 -15.74 -45.68 -17.66
N LEU A 267 -16.24 -46.84 -17.25
CA LEU A 267 -17.62 -47.27 -17.54
C LEU A 267 -18.66 -46.42 -16.82
N ILE A 268 -18.40 -45.97 -15.58
CA ILE A 268 -19.28 -45.04 -14.85
C ILE A 268 -19.30 -43.66 -15.53
N ASN A 269 -18.13 -43.13 -15.91
CA ASN A 269 -18.02 -41.90 -16.70
C ASN A 269 -18.78 -42.02 -18.02
N TYR A 270 -18.64 -43.15 -18.71
CA TYR A 270 -19.32 -43.41 -19.96
C TYR A 270 -20.85 -43.47 -19.77
N ARG A 271 -21.35 -44.09 -18.68
CA ARG A 271 -22.78 -44.04 -18.35
C ARG A 271 -23.26 -42.63 -18.01
N ALA A 272 -22.44 -41.84 -17.32
CA ALA A 272 -22.73 -40.44 -17.04
C ALA A 272 -22.87 -39.62 -18.33
N ASP A 273 -21.97 -39.81 -19.29
CA ASP A 273 -22.08 -39.17 -20.62
C ASP A 273 -23.38 -39.57 -21.33
N MET A 274 -23.75 -40.86 -21.26
CA MET A 274 -25.04 -41.31 -21.81
C MET A 274 -26.24 -40.70 -21.10
N TYR A 275 -26.17 -40.48 -19.78
CA TYR A 275 -27.20 -39.75 -19.05
C TYR A 275 -27.28 -38.29 -19.49
N VAL A 276 -26.15 -37.63 -19.78
CA VAL A 276 -26.13 -36.27 -20.36
C VAL A 276 -26.82 -36.27 -21.72
N ASP A 277 -26.46 -37.20 -22.61
CA ASP A 277 -27.09 -37.34 -23.93
C ASP A 277 -28.59 -37.63 -23.83
N PHE A 278 -29.01 -38.33 -22.77
CA PHE A 278 -30.41 -38.62 -22.46
C PHE A 278 -31.10 -37.51 -21.64
N SER A 279 -30.48 -36.33 -21.51
CA SER A 279 -30.98 -35.17 -20.75
C SER A 279 -31.27 -35.43 -19.25
N GLN A 280 -30.67 -36.48 -18.68
CA GLN A 280 -30.76 -36.84 -17.27
C GLN A 280 -29.55 -36.31 -16.48
N HIS A 281 -29.36 -34.99 -16.51
CA HIS A 281 -28.17 -34.34 -15.93
C HIS A 281 -27.96 -34.65 -14.44
N MET A 282 -29.01 -34.82 -13.63
CA MET A 282 -28.89 -35.20 -12.23
C MET A 282 -28.28 -36.60 -12.04
N ASN A 283 -28.63 -37.56 -12.89
CA ASN A 283 -28.05 -38.91 -12.85
C ASN A 283 -26.61 -38.91 -13.32
N ALA A 284 -26.29 -38.12 -14.35
CA ALA A 284 -24.92 -37.90 -14.80
C ALA A 284 -24.05 -37.29 -13.68
N ILE A 285 -24.55 -36.27 -12.98
CA ILE A 285 -23.86 -35.63 -11.85
C ILE A 285 -23.59 -36.64 -10.73
N ALA A 286 -24.55 -37.53 -10.43
CA ALA A 286 -24.35 -38.58 -9.43
C ALA A 286 -23.22 -39.54 -9.82
N ASP A 287 -23.18 -39.97 -11.09
CA ASP A 287 -22.13 -40.86 -11.59
C ASP A 287 -20.75 -40.18 -11.65
N TYR A 288 -20.65 -38.95 -12.17
CA TYR A 288 -19.39 -38.21 -12.11
C TYR A 288 -18.93 -37.96 -10.68
N SER A 289 -19.86 -37.68 -9.76
CA SER A 289 -19.53 -37.54 -8.33
C SER A 289 -19.00 -38.83 -7.72
N ASN A 290 -19.53 -39.99 -8.13
CA ASN A 290 -19.01 -41.29 -7.72
C ASN A 290 -17.56 -41.46 -8.20
N VAL A 291 -17.25 -41.10 -9.45
CA VAL A 291 -15.88 -41.15 -9.97
C VAL A 291 -14.96 -40.20 -9.18
N ILE A 292 -15.39 -38.96 -8.95
CA ILE A 292 -14.61 -37.95 -8.22
C ILE A 292 -14.39 -38.35 -6.75
N ASN A 293 -15.34 -39.06 -6.13
CA ASN A 293 -15.16 -39.56 -4.76
C ASN A 293 -14.07 -40.63 -4.67
N GLN A 294 -13.84 -41.40 -5.73
CA GLN A 294 -12.79 -42.43 -5.79
C GLN A 294 -11.46 -41.86 -6.30
N ASP A 295 -11.52 -40.94 -7.25
CA ASP A 295 -10.40 -40.20 -7.82
C ASP A 295 -10.71 -38.69 -7.82
N PRO A 296 -10.38 -37.96 -6.73
CA PRO A 296 -10.67 -36.53 -6.58
C PRO A 296 -10.00 -35.63 -7.60
N GLU A 297 -9.02 -36.15 -8.34
CA GLU A 297 -8.32 -35.40 -9.38
C GLU A 297 -8.65 -35.86 -10.79
N ASN A 298 -9.71 -36.65 -10.96
CA ASN A 298 -10.21 -37.07 -12.26
C ASN A 298 -10.73 -35.86 -13.05
N VAL A 299 -9.87 -35.29 -13.91
CA VAL A 299 -10.19 -34.05 -14.63
C VAL A 299 -11.36 -34.23 -15.59
N TYR A 300 -11.50 -35.41 -16.20
CA TYR A 300 -12.62 -35.71 -17.09
C TYR A 300 -13.95 -35.63 -16.34
N ALA A 301 -14.07 -36.32 -15.21
CA ALA A 301 -15.28 -36.31 -14.40
C ALA A 301 -15.58 -34.92 -13.83
N LEU A 302 -14.58 -34.19 -13.33
CA LEU A 302 -14.73 -32.81 -12.85
C LEU A 302 -15.28 -31.90 -13.95
N TYR A 303 -14.69 -31.95 -15.14
CA TYR A 303 -15.08 -31.12 -16.27
C TYR A 303 -16.50 -31.42 -16.72
N LYS A 304 -16.83 -32.70 -16.90
CA LYS A 304 -18.17 -33.11 -17.32
C LYS A 304 -19.23 -32.82 -16.26
N ARG A 305 -18.92 -32.98 -14.97
CA ARG A 305 -19.84 -32.62 -13.88
C ARG A 305 -20.06 -31.11 -13.80
N ALA A 306 -19.01 -30.31 -13.96
CA ALA A 306 -19.12 -28.85 -14.02
C ALA A 306 -20.08 -28.41 -15.15
N LYS A 307 -19.93 -28.99 -16.35
CA LYS A 307 -20.86 -28.75 -17.46
C LYS A 307 -22.28 -29.18 -17.16
N ALA A 308 -22.45 -30.33 -16.52
CA ALA A 308 -23.79 -30.79 -16.14
C ALA A 308 -24.43 -29.86 -15.09
N TYR A 309 -23.66 -29.36 -14.11
CA TYR A 309 -24.11 -28.33 -13.16
C TYR A 309 -24.50 -27.02 -13.83
N ASP A 310 -23.70 -26.58 -14.81
CA ASP A 310 -23.95 -25.37 -15.60
C ASP A 310 -25.29 -25.46 -16.35
N VAL A 311 -25.56 -26.59 -17.00
CA VAL A 311 -26.84 -26.84 -17.71
C VAL A 311 -28.05 -26.81 -16.78
N ILE A 312 -27.93 -27.29 -15.53
CA ILE A 312 -29.01 -27.25 -14.54
C ILE A 312 -29.01 -25.97 -13.68
N ALA A 313 -28.26 -24.94 -14.09
CA ALA A 313 -28.13 -23.65 -13.41
C ALA A 313 -27.65 -23.72 -11.94
N ARG A 314 -26.88 -24.75 -11.59
CA ARG A 314 -26.20 -24.88 -10.29
C ARG A 314 -24.82 -24.22 -10.36
N LYS A 315 -24.81 -22.90 -10.48
CA LYS A 315 -23.60 -22.09 -10.72
C LYS A 315 -22.48 -22.33 -9.70
N ASP A 316 -22.79 -22.30 -8.41
CA ASP A 316 -21.77 -22.44 -7.35
C ASP A 316 -21.04 -23.78 -7.44
N ALA A 317 -21.77 -24.87 -7.71
CA ALA A 317 -21.19 -26.19 -7.87
C ALA A 317 -20.33 -26.30 -9.14
N ALA A 318 -20.76 -25.68 -10.24
CA ALA A 318 -19.97 -25.60 -11.47
C ALA A 318 -18.67 -24.80 -11.26
N ILE A 319 -18.75 -23.66 -10.57
CA ILE A 319 -17.60 -22.81 -10.21
C ILE A 319 -16.58 -23.60 -9.39
N LEU A 320 -17.03 -24.38 -8.41
CA LEU A 320 -16.14 -25.22 -7.59
C LEU A 320 -15.36 -26.23 -8.44
N ASP A 321 -16.04 -26.96 -9.33
CA ASP A 321 -15.40 -27.96 -10.18
C ASP A 321 -14.45 -27.32 -11.21
N TYR A 322 -14.85 -26.22 -11.87
CA TYR A 322 -13.98 -25.49 -12.81
C TYR A 322 -12.75 -24.89 -12.10
N SER A 323 -12.93 -24.31 -10.91
CA SER A 323 -11.82 -23.79 -10.11
C SER A 323 -10.86 -24.91 -9.71
N LYS A 324 -11.38 -26.09 -9.37
CA LYS A 324 -10.54 -27.26 -9.05
C LYS A 324 -9.70 -27.68 -10.24
N ILE A 325 -10.27 -27.75 -11.45
CA ILE A 325 -9.52 -28.08 -12.68
C ILE A 325 -8.37 -27.09 -12.90
N ILE A 326 -8.64 -25.79 -12.77
CA ILE A 326 -7.62 -24.75 -12.94
C ILE A 326 -6.52 -24.86 -11.87
N SER A 327 -6.89 -25.17 -10.61
CA SER A 327 -5.90 -25.37 -9.54
C SER A 327 -4.99 -26.57 -9.81
N LEU A 328 -5.53 -27.64 -10.41
CA LEU A 328 -4.77 -28.84 -10.77
C LEU A 328 -3.77 -28.57 -11.91
N ALA A 329 -4.05 -27.60 -12.79
CA ALA A 329 -3.14 -27.23 -13.88
C ALA A 329 -1.78 -26.71 -13.39
N ASN A 330 -1.71 -26.25 -12.13
CA ASN A 330 -0.46 -25.80 -11.52
C ASN A 330 0.46 -26.96 -11.11
N VAL A 331 -0.08 -28.18 -10.98
CA VAL A 331 0.65 -29.35 -10.45
C VAL A 331 0.75 -30.50 -11.45
N LYS A 332 -0.09 -30.54 -12.49
CA LYS A 332 -0.05 -31.57 -13.53
C LYS A 332 -0.49 -31.05 -14.90
N GLU A 333 -0.05 -31.75 -15.95
CA GLU A 333 -0.51 -31.49 -17.31
C GLU A 333 -1.98 -31.89 -17.47
N ILE A 334 -2.78 -30.98 -18.01
CA ILE A 334 -4.22 -31.15 -18.23
C ILE A 334 -4.49 -30.98 -19.72
N ASN A 335 -5.47 -31.73 -20.26
CA ASN A 335 -5.95 -31.54 -21.62
C ASN A 335 -6.28 -30.04 -21.86
N PRO A 336 -5.62 -29.38 -22.83
CA PRO A 336 -5.79 -27.95 -23.08
C PRO A 336 -7.24 -27.55 -23.40
N GLU A 337 -8.02 -28.43 -24.03
CA GLU A 337 -9.44 -28.20 -24.33
C GLU A 337 -10.22 -28.01 -23.03
N PHE A 338 -10.09 -28.95 -22.08
CA PHE A 338 -10.79 -28.89 -20.80
C PHE A 338 -10.34 -27.69 -19.97
N LEU A 339 -9.04 -27.39 -19.96
CA LEU A 339 -8.52 -26.26 -19.18
C LEU A 339 -9.00 -24.92 -19.73
N ASN A 340 -8.93 -24.71 -21.05
CA ASN A 340 -9.33 -23.44 -21.67
C ASN A 340 -10.84 -23.22 -21.57
N ASP A 341 -11.65 -24.25 -21.82
CA ASP A 341 -13.10 -24.16 -21.64
C ASP A 341 -13.44 -23.91 -20.16
N SER A 342 -12.76 -24.57 -19.21
CA SER A 342 -12.96 -24.33 -17.78
C SER A 342 -12.64 -22.89 -17.37
N LYS A 343 -11.55 -22.30 -17.89
CA LYS A 343 -11.21 -20.89 -17.64
C LYS A 343 -12.27 -19.94 -18.19
N SER A 344 -12.71 -20.18 -19.43
CA SER A 344 -13.74 -19.35 -20.07
C SER A 344 -15.08 -19.46 -19.36
N ARG A 345 -15.54 -20.68 -19.03
CA ARG A 345 -16.79 -20.87 -18.27
C ARG A 345 -16.71 -20.32 -16.87
N LEU A 346 -15.57 -20.44 -16.18
CA LEU A 346 -15.39 -19.84 -14.87
C LEU A 346 -15.51 -18.31 -14.92
N PHE A 347 -14.91 -17.67 -15.93
CA PHE A 347 -15.04 -16.23 -16.17
C PHE A 347 -16.52 -15.83 -16.36
N GLU A 348 -17.23 -16.50 -17.26
CA GLU A 348 -18.65 -16.22 -17.51
C GLU A 348 -19.58 -16.52 -16.33
N LEU A 349 -19.29 -17.57 -15.55
CA LEU A 349 -20.11 -17.96 -14.39
C LEU A 349 -19.94 -17.00 -13.21
N LYS A 350 -18.74 -16.43 -13.05
CA LYS A 350 -18.44 -15.41 -12.04
C LYS A 350 -18.76 -14.00 -12.48
N ARG A 351 -19.06 -13.79 -13.77
CA ARG A 351 -19.41 -12.49 -14.32
C ARG A 351 -20.57 -11.87 -13.55
N GLU A 352 -20.31 -10.70 -13.01
CA GLU A 352 -21.31 -9.84 -12.41
C GLU A 352 -21.61 -8.61 -13.29
N ASN A 353 -22.71 -7.92 -12.96
CA ASN A 353 -23.09 -6.65 -13.60
C ASN A 353 -23.11 -5.51 -12.56
N ASN A 354 -22.60 -5.76 -11.36
CA ASN A 354 -22.50 -4.73 -10.33
C ASN A 354 -21.37 -3.79 -10.73
N LYS A 355 -21.52 -2.52 -10.39
CA LYS A 355 -20.48 -1.53 -10.65
C LYS A 355 -19.63 -1.38 -9.38
N PRO A 356 -18.31 -1.16 -9.52
CA PRO A 356 -17.45 -0.90 -8.37
C PRO A 356 -17.98 0.28 -7.53
N VAL A 357 -17.92 0.15 -6.22
CA VAL A 357 -18.31 1.24 -5.31
C VAL A 357 -17.05 1.99 -4.88
N ILE A 358 -16.94 3.26 -5.26
CA ILE A 358 -15.76 4.08 -5.01
C ILE A 358 -16.01 5.00 -3.82
N ALA A 359 -15.05 5.08 -2.90
CA ALA A 359 -15.07 6.01 -1.77
C ALA A 359 -13.68 6.64 -1.54
N ILE A 360 -13.65 7.80 -0.88
CA ILE A 360 -12.41 8.46 -0.44
C ILE A 360 -12.29 8.34 1.08
N ALA A 361 -11.18 7.81 1.56
CA ALA A 361 -10.91 7.51 2.97
C ALA A 361 -9.85 8.46 3.56
N ASN A 362 -10.10 9.77 3.47
CA ASN A 362 -9.26 10.82 4.09
C ASN A 362 -10.00 11.51 5.25
N ASP A 363 -9.29 11.93 6.30
CA ASP A 363 -9.89 12.60 7.47
C ASP A 363 -10.57 13.94 7.15
N ASN A 364 -10.06 14.64 6.12
CA ASN A 364 -10.61 15.90 5.62
C ASN A 364 -11.74 15.72 4.58
N PHE A 365 -12.23 14.50 4.37
CA PHE A 365 -13.29 14.17 3.43
C PHE A 365 -14.61 13.88 4.16
N LYS A 366 -15.67 14.63 3.83
CA LYS A 366 -17.03 14.43 4.38
C LYS A 366 -18.08 14.83 3.36
N ASN A 367 -19.16 14.06 3.24
CA ASN A 367 -20.30 14.35 2.34
C ASN A 367 -19.87 14.60 0.88
N ASP A 368 -19.04 13.72 0.32
CA ASP A 368 -18.51 13.81 -1.05
C ASP A 368 -17.68 15.07 -1.34
N GLU A 369 -17.20 15.73 -0.27
CA GLU A 369 -16.44 16.97 -0.31
C GLU A 369 -15.09 16.78 0.41
N ILE A 370 -14.00 17.03 -0.32
CA ILE A 370 -12.67 17.17 0.29
C ILE A 370 -12.46 18.62 0.71
N ARG A 371 -12.08 18.83 1.98
CA ARG A 371 -11.75 20.16 2.50
C ARG A 371 -10.24 20.39 2.46
N VAL A 372 -9.84 21.42 1.76
CA VAL A 372 -8.43 21.79 1.54
C VAL A 372 -8.23 23.26 1.86
N THR A 373 -7.01 23.66 2.21
CA THR A 373 -6.72 25.09 2.41
C THR A 373 -6.77 25.82 1.06
N PHE A 374 -7.05 27.13 1.09
CA PHE A 374 -7.25 27.89 -0.15
C PHE A 374 -6.01 27.89 -1.06
N ASP A 375 -4.80 27.81 -0.48
CA ASP A 375 -3.51 27.81 -1.19
C ASP A 375 -3.00 26.40 -1.56
N GLN A 376 -3.69 25.35 -1.11
CA GLN A 376 -3.29 23.96 -1.38
C GLN A 376 -3.39 23.64 -2.88
N LYS A 377 -2.25 23.25 -3.46
CA LYS A 377 -2.13 22.87 -4.88
C LYS A 377 -2.26 21.37 -5.12
N GLU A 378 -1.91 20.55 -4.13
CA GLU A 378 -1.96 19.10 -4.23
C GLU A 378 -2.54 18.50 -2.94
N ALA A 379 -3.28 17.41 -3.05
CA ALA A 379 -3.73 16.62 -1.91
C ALA A 379 -3.46 15.13 -2.14
N ASP A 380 -2.95 14.45 -1.12
CA ASP A 380 -2.89 12.99 -1.13
C ASP A 380 -4.27 12.43 -0.82
N ILE A 381 -4.79 11.58 -1.69
CA ILE A 381 -6.09 10.93 -1.52
C ILE A 381 -5.91 9.42 -1.37
N LYS A 382 -6.67 8.83 -0.46
CA LYS A 382 -6.83 7.38 -0.32
C LYS A 382 -8.17 6.99 -0.93
N ILE A 383 -8.13 6.25 -2.02
CA ILE A 383 -9.30 5.72 -2.70
C ILE A 383 -9.52 4.29 -2.21
N VAL A 384 -10.76 3.97 -1.84
CA VAL A 384 -11.19 2.61 -1.52
C VAL A 384 -12.25 2.22 -2.53
N VAL A 385 -12.01 1.12 -3.25
CA VAL A 385 -12.95 0.54 -4.21
C VAL A 385 -13.46 -0.77 -3.61
N GLN A 386 -14.74 -0.83 -3.31
CA GLN A 386 -15.40 -2.05 -2.86
C GLN A 386 -15.90 -2.82 -4.09
N GLU A 387 -15.35 -4.02 -4.30
CA GLU A 387 -15.64 -4.89 -5.43
C GLU A 387 -15.32 -6.36 -5.07
N GLU A 388 -16.16 -7.30 -5.52
CA GLU A 388 -15.90 -8.74 -5.35
C GLU A 388 -14.96 -9.29 -6.42
N SER A 389 -15.02 -8.72 -7.63
CA SER A 389 -14.15 -9.02 -8.76
C SER A 389 -12.84 -8.22 -8.75
N ASP A 390 -11.87 -8.67 -9.55
CA ASP A 390 -10.61 -7.94 -9.72
C ASP A 390 -10.84 -6.62 -10.45
N ILE A 391 -10.14 -5.56 -10.03
CA ILE A 391 -10.15 -4.25 -10.69
C ILE A 391 -9.18 -4.29 -11.87
N GLU A 392 -9.69 -4.05 -13.08
CA GLU A 392 -8.91 -4.02 -14.33
C GLU A 392 -8.24 -2.65 -14.52
N ASP A 393 -8.98 -1.55 -14.29
CA ASP A 393 -8.46 -0.19 -14.44
C ASP A 393 -9.01 0.77 -13.37
N ILE A 394 -8.19 1.77 -13.03
CA ILE A 394 -8.59 2.87 -12.14
C ILE A 394 -7.90 4.18 -12.55
N SER A 395 -8.68 5.25 -12.66
CA SER A 395 -8.20 6.55 -13.14
C SER A 395 -8.80 7.72 -12.37
N ILE A 396 -8.06 8.83 -12.31
CA ILE A 396 -8.52 10.12 -11.76
C ILE A 396 -8.59 11.12 -12.89
N ASN A 397 -9.76 11.74 -13.08
CA ASN A 397 -10.03 12.69 -14.16
C ASN A 397 -9.67 12.16 -15.58
N GLY A 398 -9.70 10.83 -15.77
CA GLY A 398 -9.31 10.16 -17.01
C GLY A 398 -7.80 10.02 -17.24
N GLY A 399 -6.97 10.32 -16.24
CA GLY A 399 -5.53 10.03 -16.24
C GLY A 399 -5.18 8.81 -15.39
N GLU A 400 -4.09 8.13 -15.72
CA GLU A 400 -3.58 6.97 -14.97
C GLU A 400 -3.22 7.35 -13.52
N ILE A 401 -3.49 6.44 -12.58
CA ILE A 401 -2.95 6.52 -11.23
C ILE A 401 -1.57 5.88 -11.22
N ILE A 402 -0.51 6.67 -11.02
CA ILE A 402 0.88 6.23 -11.26
C ILE A 402 1.55 5.62 -10.02
N ASP A 403 1.06 5.90 -8.80
CA ASP A 403 1.83 5.63 -7.58
C ASP A 403 1.15 4.64 -6.64
N GLN A 404 1.62 3.40 -6.62
CA GLN A 404 1.26 2.42 -5.59
C GLN A 404 2.45 2.22 -4.63
N TYR A 405 2.35 2.76 -3.41
CA TYR A 405 3.37 2.57 -2.38
C TYR A 405 2.73 2.23 -1.04
N THR A 406 3.32 1.27 -0.33
CA THR A 406 3.19 1.16 1.13
C THR A 406 4.17 2.16 1.79
N PRO A 407 3.97 2.57 3.07
CA PRO A 407 4.87 3.50 3.78
C PRO A 407 6.35 3.08 3.84
N ASP A 408 6.68 1.84 3.48
CA ASP A 408 8.01 1.22 3.43
C ASP A 408 8.57 1.02 2.00
N GLY A 409 7.86 1.44 0.95
CA GLY A 409 8.40 1.66 -0.40
C GLY A 409 8.76 0.41 -1.22
N LYS A 410 8.14 -0.75 -0.98
CA LYS A 410 8.51 -2.04 -1.63
C LYS A 410 7.41 -2.69 -2.48
N TYR A 411 6.84 -1.99 -3.47
CA TYR A 411 5.85 -2.52 -4.44
C TYR A 411 4.54 -3.10 -3.85
N VAL A 412 3.43 -2.89 -4.56
CA VAL A 412 2.07 -3.17 -4.09
C VAL A 412 1.31 -3.96 -5.15
N VAL A 413 0.69 -5.07 -4.75
CA VAL A 413 -0.53 -5.60 -5.39
C VAL A 413 -1.67 -4.99 -4.59
N PRO A 414 -2.81 -4.57 -5.18
CA PRO A 414 -3.94 -4.10 -4.37
C PRO A 414 -4.20 -5.12 -3.26
N LEU A 415 -4.10 -4.67 -2.01
CA LEU A 415 -4.42 -5.49 -0.85
C LEU A 415 -5.93 -5.69 -0.87
N ASN A 416 -6.42 -6.67 -1.62
CA ASN A 416 -7.80 -7.13 -1.51
C ASN A 416 -7.97 -7.67 -0.09
N ASN A 417 -8.57 -6.85 0.76
CA ASN A 417 -8.88 -7.21 2.14
C ASN A 417 -10.40 -7.38 2.27
N ASN A 418 -10.87 -8.56 1.85
CA ASN A 418 -12.29 -8.95 1.80
C ASN A 418 -13.14 -8.07 0.87
N GLY A 419 -12.69 -7.84 -0.36
CA GLY A 419 -13.45 -7.10 -1.40
C GLY A 419 -13.27 -5.59 -1.34
N ASN A 420 -12.23 -5.10 -0.67
CA ASN A 420 -11.85 -3.68 -0.67
C ASN A 420 -10.44 -3.54 -1.25
N TYR A 421 -10.34 -2.82 -2.37
CA TYR A 421 -9.11 -2.45 -3.04
C TYR A 421 -8.72 -1.03 -2.63
N GLU A 422 -7.52 -0.86 -2.07
CA GLU A 422 -7.03 0.45 -1.62
C GLU A 422 -5.98 1.01 -2.59
N TYR A 423 -6.15 2.27 -2.97
CA TYR A 423 -5.24 3.02 -3.85
C TYR A 423 -4.88 4.35 -3.20
N PHE A 424 -3.64 4.79 -3.41
CA PHE A 424 -3.18 6.11 -3.00
C PHE A 424 -2.85 6.91 -4.25
N ALA A 425 -3.22 8.17 -4.28
CA ALA A 425 -2.95 9.02 -5.42
C ALA A 425 -2.71 10.46 -4.98
N LYS A 426 -1.93 11.17 -5.78
CA LYS A 426 -1.72 12.60 -5.62
C LYS A 426 -2.68 13.36 -6.54
N LEU A 427 -3.58 14.13 -5.95
CA LEU A 427 -4.58 14.91 -6.67
C LEU A 427 -4.07 16.34 -6.89
N ASP A 428 -3.92 16.75 -8.15
CA ASP A 428 -3.71 18.15 -8.53
C ASP A 428 -5.01 18.96 -8.38
N LEU A 429 -4.99 19.96 -7.52
CA LEU A 429 -6.11 20.84 -7.19
C LEU A 429 -6.08 22.15 -7.99
N THR A 430 -5.05 22.39 -8.80
CA THR A 430 -4.83 23.66 -9.50
C THR A 430 -6.00 23.99 -10.42
N ASN A 431 -6.69 25.11 -10.13
CA ASN A 431 -7.86 25.59 -10.88
C ASN A 431 -9.03 24.59 -10.98
N ARG A 432 -9.20 23.70 -9.98
CA ARG A 432 -10.29 22.72 -9.94
C ARG A 432 -11.18 22.90 -8.71
N ASN A 433 -12.48 22.71 -8.93
CA ASN A 433 -13.52 22.68 -7.89
C ASN A 433 -14.16 21.29 -7.74
N GLU A 434 -13.85 20.36 -8.64
CA GLU A 434 -14.28 18.96 -8.59
C GLU A 434 -13.20 18.06 -9.19
N PHE A 435 -13.27 16.77 -8.84
CA PHE A 435 -12.53 15.70 -9.51
C PHE A 435 -13.41 14.46 -9.62
N SER A 436 -13.08 13.55 -10.53
CA SER A 436 -13.76 12.27 -10.68
C SER A 436 -12.79 11.11 -10.55
N VAL A 437 -13.23 10.03 -9.92
CA VAL A 437 -12.53 8.74 -9.90
C VAL A 437 -13.36 7.75 -10.70
N THR A 438 -12.71 7.05 -11.62
CA THR A 438 -13.31 5.98 -12.42
C THR A 438 -12.63 4.66 -12.10
N ALA A 439 -13.40 3.60 -11.90
CA ALA A 439 -12.91 2.24 -11.73
C ALA A 439 -13.66 1.29 -12.67
N GLU A 440 -12.94 0.34 -13.25
CA GLU A 440 -13.43 -0.71 -14.13
C GLU A 440 -13.04 -2.07 -13.55
N ASP A 441 -14.01 -2.98 -13.41
CA ASP A 441 -13.74 -4.35 -13.00
C ASP A 441 -13.30 -5.24 -14.17
N ALA A 442 -12.86 -6.47 -13.87
CA ALA A 442 -12.45 -7.49 -14.84
C ALA A 442 -13.56 -7.93 -15.83
N TYR A 443 -14.80 -7.47 -15.63
CA TYR A 443 -15.96 -7.77 -16.46
C TYR A 443 -16.44 -6.56 -17.30
N GLY A 444 -15.75 -5.42 -17.21
CA GLY A 444 -16.05 -4.19 -17.94
C GLY A 444 -17.16 -3.34 -17.30
N ASN A 445 -17.50 -3.58 -16.04
CA ASN A 445 -18.42 -2.71 -15.31
C ASN A 445 -17.68 -1.47 -14.83
N VAL A 446 -18.08 -0.31 -15.37
CA VAL A 446 -17.44 0.97 -15.07
C VAL A 446 -18.28 1.79 -14.09
N ALA A 447 -17.64 2.25 -13.03
CA ALA A 447 -18.16 3.24 -12.09
C ALA A 447 -17.36 4.54 -12.18
N THR A 448 -18.03 5.69 -12.24
CA THR A 448 -17.40 7.00 -12.11
C THR A 448 -18.10 7.78 -11.01
N THR A 449 -17.34 8.16 -9.99
CA THR A 449 -17.84 8.98 -8.88
C THR A 449 -17.18 10.34 -8.91
N LYS A 450 -17.99 11.40 -8.76
CA LYS A 450 -17.53 12.79 -8.74
C LYS A 450 -17.53 13.31 -7.31
N TYR A 451 -16.48 14.05 -6.98
CA TYR A 451 -16.25 14.65 -5.66
C TYR A 451 -16.00 16.14 -5.79
N SER A 452 -16.51 16.92 -4.84
CA SER A 452 -16.30 18.37 -4.79
C SER A 452 -15.08 18.73 -3.96
N ILE A 453 -14.38 19.78 -4.36
CA ILE A 453 -13.25 20.37 -3.64
C ILE A 453 -13.75 21.65 -2.99
N LYS A 454 -13.82 21.68 -1.65
CA LYS A 454 -14.15 22.89 -0.91
C LYS A 454 -12.89 23.50 -0.32
N ARG A 455 -12.54 24.67 -0.83
CA ARG A 455 -11.50 25.52 -0.26
C ARG A 455 -12.06 26.23 0.96
N VAL A 456 -11.35 26.13 2.08
CA VAL A 456 -11.71 26.79 3.33
C VAL A 456 -10.55 27.66 3.82
N GLU A 457 -10.91 28.82 4.35
CA GLU A 457 -10.07 29.72 5.14
C GLU A 457 -10.84 30.00 6.43
N ASN A 458 -10.19 29.90 7.59
CA ASN A 458 -10.84 30.09 8.90
C ASN A 458 -10.28 31.30 9.66
N THR A 459 -9.47 32.13 9.02
CA THR A 459 -8.81 33.30 9.60
C THR A 459 -9.64 34.55 9.29
N PRO A 460 -10.15 35.27 10.31
CA PRO A 460 -10.78 36.56 10.07
C PRO A 460 -9.75 37.63 9.67
N PRO A 461 -10.15 38.59 8.81
CA PRO A 461 -9.27 39.69 8.38
C PRO A 461 -8.92 40.64 9.53
N ASP A 462 -7.70 41.18 9.56
CA ASP A 462 -7.26 42.18 10.54
C ASP A 462 -7.26 43.60 9.95
N ILE A 463 -7.45 44.61 10.80
CA ILE A 463 -7.50 46.03 10.40
C ILE A 463 -6.62 46.91 11.30
N SER A 464 -5.91 47.86 10.67
CA SER A 464 -5.08 48.87 11.35
C SER A 464 -5.31 50.27 10.79
N PHE A 465 -5.37 51.28 11.67
CA PHE A 465 -5.44 52.69 11.27
C PHE A 465 -4.06 53.33 11.19
N VAL A 466 -3.83 54.06 10.10
CA VAL A 466 -2.71 54.97 9.90
C VAL A 466 -3.08 56.36 10.46
N PHE A 467 -4.33 56.78 10.30
CA PHE A 467 -4.84 58.07 10.80
C PHE A 467 -6.37 58.01 11.04
N PRO A 468 -6.92 58.66 12.09
CA PRO A 468 -6.24 59.12 13.30
C PRO A 468 -5.62 57.95 14.08
N PHE A 469 -4.62 58.24 14.92
CA PHE A 469 -3.96 57.20 15.72
C PHE A 469 -4.88 56.66 16.80
N THR A 470 -4.86 55.34 16.98
CA THR A 470 -5.57 54.65 18.06
C THR A 470 -4.60 54.09 19.07
N ASP A 471 -4.90 54.26 20.36
CA ASP A 471 -4.12 53.64 21.43
C ASP A 471 -4.40 52.12 21.57
N GLU A 472 -3.70 51.48 22.51
CA GLU A 472 -3.86 50.05 22.83
C GLU A 472 -5.28 49.69 23.34
N ASN A 473 -6.08 50.68 23.74
CA ASN A 473 -7.47 50.53 24.20
C ASN A 473 -8.50 50.89 23.12
N ASN A 474 -8.08 51.02 21.85
CA ASN A 474 -8.91 51.48 20.73
C ASN A 474 -9.49 52.89 20.92
N GLN A 475 -8.82 53.77 21.67
CA GLN A 475 -9.17 55.19 21.72
C GLN A 475 -8.55 55.94 20.56
N VAL A 476 -9.39 56.60 19.79
CA VAL A 476 -9.02 57.56 18.74
C VAL A 476 -8.72 58.90 19.41
N LEU A 477 -7.46 59.32 19.37
CA LEU A 477 -7.06 60.66 19.79
C LEU A 477 -7.41 61.68 18.72
N LEU A 478 -8.26 62.64 19.07
CA LEU A 478 -8.65 63.73 18.20
C LEU A 478 -7.73 64.94 18.41
N GLU A 479 -7.18 65.47 17.32
CA GLU A 479 -6.34 66.69 17.35
C GLU A 479 -7.18 67.96 17.59
N ASN A 480 -8.47 67.90 17.25
CA ASN A 480 -9.46 68.98 17.39
C ASN A 480 -10.87 68.38 17.47
N ASP A 481 -11.87 69.18 17.85
CA ASP A 481 -13.26 68.73 17.95
C ASP A 481 -14.03 68.89 16.62
N LEU A 482 -13.38 68.58 15.48
CA LEU A 482 -14.05 68.67 14.18
C LEU A 482 -15.13 67.58 14.03
N PRO A 483 -16.28 67.91 13.42
CA PRO A 483 -17.39 66.97 13.25
C PRO A 483 -17.08 65.83 12.26
N VAL A 484 -16.19 66.05 11.30
CA VAL A 484 -15.82 65.05 10.28
C VAL A 484 -14.33 64.74 10.40
N VAL A 485 -14.00 63.47 10.51
CA VAL A 485 -12.63 62.98 10.64
C VAL A 485 -12.29 62.03 9.49
N LEU A 486 -11.12 62.24 8.90
CA LEU A 486 -10.57 61.34 7.89
C LEU A 486 -9.99 60.10 8.58
N PHE A 487 -10.40 58.91 8.13
CA PHE A 487 -9.85 57.62 8.53
C PHE A 487 -9.07 57.01 7.37
N GLU A 488 -7.81 56.67 7.62
CA GLU A 488 -6.94 55.97 6.68
C GLU A 488 -6.34 54.74 7.35
N GLY A 489 -6.24 53.63 6.62
CA GLY A 489 -5.73 52.38 7.17
C GLY A 489 -5.57 51.26 6.14
N ASP A 490 -5.15 50.10 6.64
CA ASP A 490 -4.92 48.90 5.84
C ASP A 490 -5.66 47.71 6.44
N VAL A 491 -6.09 46.80 5.58
CA VAL A 491 -6.61 45.48 5.95
C VAL A 491 -5.57 44.42 5.61
N LYS A 492 -5.38 43.42 6.49
CA LYS A 492 -4.49 42.28 6.24
C LYS A 492 -5.27 40.97 6.34
N ASP A 493 -5.13 40.14 5.31
CA ASP A 493 -5.80 38.84 5.25
C ASP A 493 -5.09 37.87 4.28
N GLU A 494 -5.36 36.57 4.41
CA GLU A 494 -4.80 35.58 3.50
C GLU A 494 -5.59 35.51 2.19
N SER A 495 -6.86 35.92 2.18
CA SER A 495 -7.69 36.07 0.98
C SER A 495 -8.00 37.52 0.60
N LEU A 496 -8.94 37.68 -0.33
CA LEU A 496 -9.44 38.98 -0.79
C LEU A 496 -10.53 39.47 0.15
N ILE A 497 -10.63 40.78 0.28
CA ILE A 497 -11.62 41.42 1.14
C ILE A 497 -12.93 41.62 0.36
N LYS A 498 -14.02 41.12 0.94
CA LYS A 498 -15.39 41.26 0.40
C LYS A 498 -15.98 42.62 0.74
N SER A 499 -15.82 43.10 1.98
CA SER A 499 -16.33 44.40 2.42
C SER A 499 -15.61 44.99 3.63
N ILE A 500 -15.49 46.32 3.67
CA ILE A 500 -15.13 47.11 4.85
C ILE A 500 -16.30 48.04 5.16
N THR A 501 -16.72 48.11 6.41
CA THR A 501 -17.86 48.94 6.84
C THR A 501 -17.54 49.75 8.09
N PHE A 502 -17.98 51.01 8.12
CA PHE A 502 -17.91 51.92 9.25
C PHE A 502 -19.32 52.30 9.70
N ASN A 503 -19.66 52.06 10.96
CA ASN A 503 -21.01 52.24 11.51
C ASN A 503 -22.11 51.59 10.64
N GLY A 504 -21.78 50.47 9.99
CA GLY A 504 -22.66 49.75 9.05
C GLY A 504 -22.67 50.27 7.61
N ALA A 505 -22.05 51.41 7.31
CA ALA A 505 -21.92 51.94 5.96
C ALA A 505 -20.70 51.32 5.23
N ILE A 506 -20.89 50.82 4.01
CA ILE A 506 -19.81 50.26 3.19
C ILE A 506 -18.91 51.38 2.66
N ILE A 507 -17.60 51.21 2.80
CA ILE A 507 -16.61 52.16 2.30
C ILE A 507 -15.90 51.64 1.04
N PRO A 508 -15.38 52.53 0.17
CA PRO A 508 -14.65 52.12 -1.02
C PRO A 508 -13.23 51.64 -0.70
N PHE A 509 -12.80 50.58 -1.40
CA PHE A 509 -11.44 50.04 -1.43
C PHE A 509 -11.23 49.22 -2.71
N ASN A 510 -10.00 48.82 -3.03
CA ASN A 510 -9.71 47.98 -4.20
C ASN A 510 -9.97 46.49 -3.89
N ARG A 511 -11.05 45.92 -4.45
CA ARG A 511 -11.48 44.53 -4.18
C ARG A 511 -10.60 43.44 -4.82
N ASN A 512 -9.81 43.81 -5.81
CA ASN A 512 -8.96 42.86 -6.55
C ASN A 512 -7.53 42.81 -6.00
N GLU A 513 -7.24 43.58 -4.96
CA GLU A 513 -5.93 43.70 -4.34
C GLU A 513 -5.91 42.97 -3.01
N LYS A 514 -4.87 42.16 -2.80
CA LYS A 514 -4.62 41.52 -1.51
C LYS A 514 -4.09 42.56 -0.54
N ASN A 515 -4.62 42.55 0.69
CA ASN A 515 -4.33 43.53 1.73
C ASN A 515 -4.60 44.99 1.30
N PRO A 516 -5.83 45.35 0.93
CA PRO A 516 -6.13 46.67 0.40
C PRO A 516 -6.07 47.76 1.50
N GLY A 517 -5.53 48.92 1.12
CA GLY A 517 -5.67 50.15 1.88
C GLY A 517 -7.07 50.77 1.71
N PHE A 518 -7.46 51.62 2.65
CA PHE A 518 -8.70 52.42 2.59
C PHE A 518 -8.48 53.84 3.12
N SER A 519 -9.28 54.78 2.61
CA SER A 519 -9.33 56.18 3.05
C SER A 519 -10.76 56.70 2.94
N THR A 520 -11.32 57.22 4.03
CA THR A 520 -12.72 57.67 4.09
C THR A 520 -12.96 58.73 5.16
N SER A 521 -13.84 59.69 4.92
CA SER A 521 -14.23 60.68 5.93
C SER A 521 -15.51 60.26 6.63
N ILE A 522 -15.48 60.20 7.96
CA ILE A 522 -16.60 59.79 8.80
C ILE A 522 -17.05 60.98 9.64
N ASP A 523 -18.36 61.26 9.60
CA ASP A 523 -18.99 62.19 10.53
C ASP A 523 -19.11 61.53 11.91
N ILE A 524 -18.43 62.13 12.88
CA ILE A 524 -18.38 61.71 14.28
C ILE A 524 -19.17 62.66 15.20
N SER A 525 -19.99 63.55 14.64
CA SER A 525 -20.83 64.49 15.39
C SER A 525 -21.72 63.75 16.40
N GLY A 526 -21.61 64.11 17.67
CA GLY A 526 -22.38 63.48 18.76
C GLY A 526 -22.06 62.00 19.02
N GLN A 527 -21.07 61.42 18.33
CA GLN A 527 -20.64 60.05 18.56
C GLN A 527 -19.54 60.02 19.63
N SER A 528 -19.64 59.04 20.52
CA SER A 528 -18.61 58.67 21.49
C SER A 528 -17.75 57.49 21.03
N LYS A 529 -18.20 56.75 20.00
CA LYS A 529 -17.48 55.62 19.39
C LYS A 529 -17.88 55.39 17.94
N ILE A 530 -17.03 54.66 17.21
CA ILE A 530 -17.30 54.12 15.87
C ILE A 530 -17.13 52.60 15.86
N THR A 531 -17.88 51.89 15.00
CA THR A 531 -17.77 50.44 14.81
C THR A 531 -17.25 50.13 13.42
N VAL A 532 -16.21 49.30 13.33
CA VAL A 532 -15.63 48.86 12.06
C VAL A 532 -15.79 47.37 11.90
N LYS A 533 -16.30 46.95 10.74
CA LYS A 533 -16.44 45.53 10.39
C LYS A 533 -15.82 45.25 9.02
N VAL A 534 -14.98 44.23 8.98
CA VAL A 534 -14.30 43.73 7.77
C VAL A 534 -14.71 42.28 7.53
N THR A 535 -15.01 41.94 6.29
CA THR A 535 -15.40 40.58 5.88
C THR A 535 -14.61 40.16 4.64
N ASP A 536 -14.08 38.95 4.64
CA ASP A 536 -13.36 38.36 3.50
C ASP A 536 -14.31 37.68 2.49
N ILE A 537 -13.78 37.13 1.39
CA ILE A 537 -14.58 36.43 0.36
C ILE A 537 -15.15 35.07 0.82
N TYR A 538 -14.68 34.54 1.95
CA TYR A 538 -15.15 33.29 2.57
C TYR A 538 -16.10 33.52 3.76
N ASP A 539 -16.54 34.77 3.96
CA ASP A 539 -17.45 35.23 5.01
C ASP A 539 -16.86 35.24 6.44
N ASN A 540 -15.54 35.08 6.61
CA ASN A 540 -14.91 35.36 7.91
C ASN A 540 -14.92 36.86 8.17
N THR A 541 -15.15 37.24 9.42
CA THR A 541 -15.45 38.62 9.79
C THR A 541 -14.72 39.04 11.05
N LEU A 542 -14.11 40.24 11.01
CA LEU A 542 -13.68 40.99 12.18
C LEU A 542 -14.66 42.15 12.45
N THR A 543 -15.00 42.39 13.72
CA THR A 543 -15.73 43.60 14.15
C THR A 543 -15.02 44.19 15.36
N ARG A 544 -14.71 45.50 15.31
CA ARG A 544 -13.98 46.22 16.37
C ARG A 544 -14.62 47.59 16.62
N GLU A 545 -14.68 48.01 17.89
CA GLU A 545 -15.18 49.34 18.29
C GLU A 545 -14.02 50.25 18.69
N TYR A 546 -14.11 51.52 18.32
CA TYR A 546 -13.13 52.56 18.66
C TYR A 546 -13.79 53.76 19.34
N TYR A 547 -13.23 54.24 20.45
CA TYR A 547 -13.80 55.32 21.28
C TYR A 547 -13.13 56.68 21.00
N LEU A 548 -13.88 57.78 20.98
CA LEU A 548 -13.38 59.11 20.58
C LEU A 548 -12.99 59.96 21.81
N ASN A 549 -11.73 60.39 21.93
CA ASN A 549 -11.24 61.20 23.06
C ASN A 549 -11.15 62.70 22.70
N ARG A 550 -11.98 63.55 23.34
CA ARG A 550 -12.11 65.00 23.06
C ARG A 550 -11.44 65.92 24.10
N GLU A 551 -11.00 65.41 25.26
CA GLU A 551 -10.46 66.24 26.37
C GLU A 551 -9.02 66.73 26.13
N SER A 552 -8.24 66.00 25.33
CA SER A 552 -6.81 66.30 25.10
C SER A 552 -6.55 67.61 24.34
N ALA A 553 -7.53 68.14 23.60
CA ALA A 553 -7.39 69.36 22.80
C ALA A 553 -7.43 70.65 23.66
N LEU A 554 -8.18 70.67 24.77
CA LEU A 554 -8.37 71.86 25.63
C LEU A 554 -7.19 72.14 26.57
N LEU A 555 -6.41 71.12 26.96
CA LEU A 555 -5.30 71.24 27.91
C LEU A 555 -4.05 71.93 27.34
N SER A 556 -3.90 72.02 26.01
CA SER A 556 -2.65 72.46 25.35
C SER A 556 -2.46 73.98 25.27
N GLU A 557 -3.49 74.80 25.45
CA GLU A 557 -3.41 76.27 25.23
C GLU A 557 -2.87 77.06 26.45
N ASN A 558 -2.95 76.54 27.68
CA ASN A 558 -2.69 77.32 28.92
C ASN A 558 -1.48 76.86 29.77
N ASN A 559 -0.68 75.90 29.31
CA ASN A 559 0.51 75.41 30.04
C ASN A 559 1.80 76.09 29.53
N PRO A 560 2.54 76.89 30.34
CA PRO A 560 3.79 77.51 29.90
C PRO A 560 4.89 76.49 29.56
N MET A 561 4.79 75.27 30.10
CA MET A 561 5.68 74.15 29.78
C MET A 561 5.31 73.43 28.47
N GLY A 562 4.23 73.87 27.79
CA GLY A 562 3.67 73.23 26.61
C GLY A 562 3.09 71.84 26.90
N LYS A 563 2.98 71.01 25.87
CA LYS A 563 2.46 69.63 26.00
C LYS A 563 3.42 68.82 26.86
N THR A 564 2.98 68.50 28.08
CA THR A 564 3.77 67.89 29.14
C THR A 564 3.38 66.43 29.29
N TRP A 565 4.33 65.53 29.02
CA TRP A 565 4.13 64.09 29.12
C TRP A 565 4.97 63.50 30.25
N VAL A 566 4.40 62.51 30.93
CA VAL A 566 5.09 61.78 31.99
C VAL A 566 5.15 60.30 31.60
N VAL A 567 6.35 59.75 31.64
CA VAL A 567 6.62 58.34 31.36
C VAL A 567 7.04 57.69 32.68
N PHE A 568 6.21 56.77 33.16
CA PHE A 568 6.52 55.90 34.28
C PHE A 568 7.02 54.56 33.76
N ILE A 569 8.22 54.18 34.17
CA ILE A 569 8.73 52.82 34.02
C ILE A 569 8.73 52.20 35.41
N GLU A 570 7.89 51.19 35.57
CA GLU A 570 7.70 50.47 36.82
C GLU A 570 8.15 49.03 36.65
N ASN A 571 9.28 48.66 37.24
CA ASN A 571 9.74 47.28 37.22
C ASN A 571 9.69 46.73 38.65
N SER A 572 8.81 45.74 38.82
CA SER A 572 8.42 45.22 40.13
C SER A 572 8.55 43.70 40.20
N SER A 573 8.24 43.00 39.10
CA SER A 573 8.17 41.53 39.02
C SER A 573 9.36 40.96 38.25
N TYR A 574 10.48 40.78 38.95
CA TYR A 574 11.74 40.34 38.35
C TYR A 574 11.87 38.82 38.30
N GLU A 575 12.43 38.30 37.20
CA GLU A 575 12.71 36.87 37.03
C GLU A 575 13.88 36.42 37.89
N SER A 576 15.00 37.16 37.84
CA SER A 576 16.20 36.80 38.60
C SER A 576 16.43 37.68 39.83
N PHE A 577 16.02 38.96 39.80
CA PHE A 577 16.13 39.88 40.94
C PHE A 577 14.99 39.67 41.95
N ALA A 578 15.14 40.18 43.17
CA ALA A 578 14.04 40.12 44.13
C ALA A 578 12.90 41.02 43.63
N SER A 579 11.68 40.52 43.60
CA SER A 579 10.51 41.34 43.29
C SER A 579 10.33 42.43 44.34
N LEU A 580 9.88 43.62 43.91
CA LEU A 580 9.63 44.77 44.76
C LEU A 580 8.13 45.10 44.75
N GLU A 581 7.56 45.41 45.91
CA GLU A 581 6.20 45.96 45.99
C GLU A 581 6.19 47.49 45.99
N GLY A 582 7.33 48.11 46.34
CA GLY A 582 7.50 49.57 46.40
C GLY A 582 7.14 50.30 45.10
N PRO A 583 7.71 49.93 43.94
CA PRO A 583 7.51 50.67 42.70
C PRO A 583 6.03 50.85 42.31
N VAL A 584 5.19 49.82 42.41
CA VAL A 584 3.73 49.94 42.18
C VAL A 584 3.11 51.04 43.06
N LYS A 585 3.48 51.07 44.34
CA LYS A 585 2.97 52.03 45.34
C LYS A 585 3.50 53.44 45.05
N ASP A 586 4.78 53.55 44.70
CA ASP A 586 5.48 54.78 44.37
C ASP A 586 4.90 55.44 43.12
N ILE A 587 4.66 54.68 42.05
CA ILE A 587 4.04 55.17 40.82
C ILE A 587 2.59 55.58 41.07
N ARG A 588 1.82 54.81 41.86
CA ARG A 588 0.45 55.20 42.24
C ARG A 588 0.43 56.51 43.01
N LEU A 589 1.34 56.68 43.97
CA LEU A 589 1.47 57.90 44.75
C LEU A 589 1.85 59.08 43.86
N MET A 590 2.79 58.90 42.93
CA MET A 590 3.18 59.94 41.98
C MET A 590 2.08 60.30 40.98
N LYS A 591 1.35 59.32 40.44
CA LYS A 591 0.16 59.58 39.61
C LYS A 591 -0.88 60.39 40.38
N SER A 592 -1.11 60.05 41.65
CA SER A 592 -1.99 60.81 42.53
C SER A 592 -1.49 62.24 42.75
N ALA A 593 -0.19 62.42 43.00
CA ALA A 593 0.40 63.76 43.18
C ALA A 593 0.25 64.61 41.91
N LEU A 594 0.53 64.02 40.74
CA LEU A 594 0.46 64.69 39.43
C LEU A 594 -0.98 64.91 38.93
N SER A 595 -1.99 64.28 39.53
CA SER A 595 -3.40 64.45 39.11
C SER A 595 -3.87 65.91 39.17
N ASN A 596 -3.29 66.69 40.09
CA ASN A 596 -3.54 68.12 40.27
C ASN A 596 -2.68 69.02 39.37
N TYR A 597 -1.85 68.44 38.50
CA TYR A 597 -0.92 69.15 37.62
C TYR A 597 -1.25 68.95 36.15
N GLN A 598 -0.89 69.92 35.32
CA GLN A 598 -1.18 69.95 33.89
C GLN A 598 -0.28 68.96 33.13
N VAL A 599 -0.61 67.67 33.23
CA VAL A 599 0.01 66.57 32.48
C VAL A 599 -0.96 66.10 31.40
N HIS A 600 -0.54 66.22 30.13
CA HIS A 600 -1.36 65.90 28.95
C HIS A 600 -1.43 64.42 28.64
N ASN A 601 -0.39 63.67 29.02
CA ASN A 601 -0.39 62.22 28.86
C ASN A 601 0.51 61.57 29.91
N ILE A 602 0.05 60.43 30.43
CA ILE A 602 0.83 59.56 31.30
C ILE A 602 1.00 58.22 30.57
N ILE A 603 2.21 57.94 30.15
CA ILE A 603 2.59 56.62 29.65
C ILE A 603 3.11 55.83 30.86
N HIS A 604 2.49 54.71 31.18
CA HIS A 604 2.97 53.82 32.21
C HIS A 604 3.30 52.48 31.59
N LYS A 605 4.56 52.07 31.73
CA LYS A 605 5.03 50.76 31.30
C LYS A 605 5.41 49.95 32.54
N GLU A 606 4.82 48.78 32.64
CA GLU A 606 4.99 47.85 33.76
C GLU A 606 5.86 46.68 33.31
N ASN A 607 6.79 46.28 34.17
CA ASN A 607 7.60 45.07 34.06
C ASN A 607 8.25 44.91 32.68
N MET A 608 8.96 45.93 32.24
CA MET A 608 9.57 45.93 30.92
C MET A 608 10.82 45.05 30.87
N THR A 609 10.93 44.27 29.80
CA THR A 609 12.16 43.55 29.45
C THR A 609 13.19 44.48 28.82
N LYS A 610 14.45 44.07 28.75
CA LYS A 610 15.52 44.90 28.17
C LYS A 610 15.20 45.29 26.73
N ALA A 611 14.78 44.32 25.92
CA ALA A 611 14.43 44.55 24.52
C ALA A 611 13.25 45.53 24.36
N GLN A 612 12.26 45.44 25.26
CA GLN A 612 11.13 46.37 25.28
C GLN A 612 11.60 47.78 25.67
N MET A 613 12.46 47.93 26.67
CA MET A 613 13.02 49.23 27.07
C MET A 613 13.84 49.85 25.92
N ASP A 614 14.71 49.07 25.27
CA ASP A 614 15.50 49.52 24.13
C ASP A 614 14.61 50.00 22.97
N LYS A 615 13.60 49.19 22.59
CA LYS A 615 12.64 49.55 21.54
C LYS A 615 11.81 50.78 21.90
N PHE A 616 11.32 50.84 23.13
CA PHE A 616 10.47 51.93 23.59
C PHE A 616 11.21 53.26 23.57
N PHE A 617 12.40 53.35 24.17
CA PHE A 617 13.15 54.62 24.21
C PHE A 617 13.74 55.00 22.85
N SER A 618 14.13 54.03 22.01
CA SER A 618 14.79 54.33 20.72
C SER A 618 13.82 54.67 19.58
N ILE A 619 12.62 54.07 19.59
CA ILE A 619 11.67 54.12 18.47
C ILE A 619 10.33 54.68 18.93
N GLU A 620 9.66 53.99 19.85
CA GLU A 620 8.26 54.29 20.17
C GLU A 620 8.12 55.67 20.78
N LEU A 621 8.88 55.97 21.85
CA LEU A 621 8.83 57.25 22.53
C LEU A 621 9.33 58.39 21.62
N ARG A 622 10.36 58.15 20.79
CA ARG A 622 10.84 59.12 19.80
C ARG A 622 9.72 59.52 18.84
N ASP A 623 9.05 58.55 18.26
CA ASP A 623 8.00 58.77 17.26
C ASP A 623 6.78 59.40 17.90
N LEU A 624 6.43 58.97 19.12
CA LEU A 624 5.38 59.59 19.92
C LEU A 624 5.68 61.05 20.22
N VAL A 625 6.87 61.37 20.74
CA VAL A 625 7.28 62.75 21.06
C VAL A 625 7.22 63.65 19.84
N LYS A 626 7.83 63.23 18.73
CA LYS A 626 7.90 64.03 17.50
C LYS A 626 6.51 64.24 16.89
N ARG A 627 5.72 63.17 16.77
CA ARG A 627 4.39 63.23 16.17
C ARG A 627 3.44 64.09 17.01
N ASN A 628 3.56 64.02 18.33
CA ASN A 628 2.68 64.72 19.24
C ASN A 628 3.15 66.13 19.61
N HIS A 629 4.30 66.58 19.11
CA HIS A 629 4.90 67.88 19.43
C HIS A 629 5.04 68.09 20.96
N VAL A 630 5.56 67.08 21.66
CA VAL A 630 5.73 67.12 23.12
C VAL A 630 6.83 68.13 23.50
N ASN A 631 6.49 69.10 24.34
CA ASN A 631 7.42 70.17 24.75
C ASN A 631 8.18 69.84 26.04
N SER A 632 7.53 69.14 26.97
CA SER A 632 8.09 68.82 28.28
C SER A 632 7.91 67.34 28.57
N LEU A 633 9.00 66.66 28.95
CA LEU A 633 9.02 65.22 29.17
C LEU A 633 9.63 64.90 30.53
N VAL A 634 8.85 64.20 31.36
CA VAL A 634 9.32 63.59 32.60
C VAL A 634 9.46 62.09 32.37
N ILE A 635 10.63 61.53 32.70
CA ILE A 635 10.84 60.09 32.76
C ILE A 635 11.09 59.73 34.20
N TRP A 636 10.26 58.86 34.75
CA TRP A 636 10.35 58.39 36.12
C TRP A 636 10.54 56.88 36.11
N TYR A 637 11.69 56.42 36.61
CA TYR A 637 11.98 55.01 36.80
C TYR A 637 11.86 54.65 38.28
N ALA A 638 11.09 53.60 38.56
CA ALA A 638 11.00 52.97 39.88
C ALA A 638 11.26 51.46 39.74
N GLY A 639 12.26 50.96 40.47
CA GLY A 639 12.69 49.57 40.42
C GLY A 639 14.13 49.38 40.90
N HIS A 640 14.69 48.19 40.71
CA HIS A 640 16.10 47.95 41.02
C HIS A 640 17.01 48.77 40.11
N GLY A 641 18.10 49.26 40.71
CA GLY A 641 19.25 49.83 40.00
C GLY A 641 20.52 49.09 40.38
N LYS A 642 21.55 49.16 39.55
CA LYS A 642 22.88 48.61 39.87
C LYS A 642 23.96 49.55 39.35
N PHE A 643 24.98 49.78 40.17
CA PHE A 643 26.11 50.61 39.81
C PHE A 643 27.35 49.72 39.66
N LEU A 644 27.93 49.67 38.47
CA LEU A 644 29.09 48.84 38.12
C LEU A 644 30.05 49.65 37.25
N ASN A 645 31.34 49.61 37.56
CA ASN A 645 32.42 50.19 36.74
C ASN A 645 32.13 51.65 36.28
N ASP A 646 31.70 52.52 37.19
CA ASP A 646 31.34 53.94 36.94
C ASP A 646 30.10 54.18 36.03
N VAL A 647 29.28 53.15 35.85
CA VAL A 647 28.04 53.18 35.05
C VAL A 647 26.84 52.75 35.89
N GLY A 648 25.78 53.55 35.84
CA GLY A 648 24.48 53.19 36.41
C GLY A 648 23.61 52.40 35.43
N TYR A 649 22.91 51.42 35.97
CA TYR A 649 22.02 50.55 35.22
C TYR A 649 20.63 50.52 35.85
N TRP A 650 19.60 50.61 35.02
CA TRP A 650 18.25 50.17 35.38
C TRP A 650 18.15 48.68 35.11
N ILE A 651 17.39 47.97 35.94
CA ILE A 651 17.23 46.52 35.85
C ILE A 651 15.89 46.23 35.16
N PRO A 652 15.90 45.66 33.95
CA PRO A 652 14.72 45.07 33.32
C PRO A 652 14.24 43.83 34.06
N VAL A 653 12.98 43.44 33.87
CA VAL A 653 12.44 42.26 34.60
C VAL A 653 13.06 40.93 34.20
N ASP A 654 13.56 40.83 32.96
CA ASP A 654 14.25 39.67 32.39
C ASP A 654 15.77 39.71 32.62
N ALA A 655 16.28 40.68 33.39
CA ALA A 655 17.71 40.77 33.66
C ALA A 655 18.20 39.60 34.52
N ASP A 656 19.40 39.09 34.23
CA ASP A 656 20.12 38.06 34.99
C ASP A 656 21.14 38.70 35.95
N ARG A 657 21.13 38.34 37.23
CA ARG A 657 22.08 38.81 38.24
C ARG A 657 23.56 38.58 37.88
N ASN A 658 23.85 37.60 37.04
CA ASN A 658 25.21 37.22 36.64
C ASN A 658 25.63 37.74 35.27
N ASP A 659 24.74 38.42 34.52
CA ASP A 659 25.04 38.94 33.19
C ASP A 659 24.78 40.45 33.10
N GLU A 660 25.85 41.25 33.10
CA GLU A 660 25.78 42.71 32.94
C GLU A 660 25.14 43.12 31.60
N PHE A 661 25.28 42.31 30.54
CA PHE A 661 24.65 42.61 29.24
C PHE A 661 23.13 42.57 29.31
N SER A 662 22.55 41.89 30.29
CA SER A 662 21.09 41.85 30.47
C SER A 662 20.54 43.14 31.11
N TYR A 663 21.40 44.02 31.64
CA TYR A 663 20.98 45.28 32.27
C TYR A 663 20.76 46.39 31.24
N PHE A 664 19.90 47.34 31.59
CA PHE A 664 19.66 48.52 30.77
C PHE A 664 20.60 49.65 31.19
N ASN A 665 21.63 49.87 30.39
CA ASN A 665 22.62 50.92 30.62
C ASN A 665 21.94 52.30 30.51
N ILE A 666 22.03 53.13 31.55
CA ILE A 666 21.36 54.44 31.52
C ILE A 666 21.98 55.39 30.48
N ASN A 667 23.22 55.15 30.02
CA ASN A 667 23.78 55.86 28.87
C ASN A 667 23.09 55.48 27.54
N ASN A 668 22.46 54.30 27.43
CA ASN A 668 21.63 53.96 26.27
C ASN A 668 20.35 54.78 26.25
N LEU A 669 19.75 55.07 27.41
CA LEU A 669 18.64 56.02 27.51
C LEU A 669 19.05 57.39 26.99
N LYS A 670 20.21 57.89 27.45
CA LYS A 670 20.80 59.15 27.01
C LYS A 670 20.96 59.20 25.48
N ALA A 671 21.57 58.16 24.90
CA ALA A 671 21.78 58.06 23.46
C ALA A 671 20.46 57.99 22.67
N SER A 672 19.51 57.21 23.16
CA SER A 672 18.17 57.07 22.55
C SER A 672 17.44 58.42 22.53
N MET A 673 17.51 59.14 23.66
CA MET A 673 16.89 60.45 23.83
C MET A 673 17.51 61.54 22.96
N GLN A 674 18.82 61.50 22.67
CA GLN A 674 19.49 62.54 21.85
C GLN A 674 18.79 62.79 20.50
N VAL A 675 18.17 61.77 19.91
CA VAL A 675 17.53 61.83 18.59
C VAL A 675 16.29 62.75 18.55
N TYR A 676 15.66 62.95 19.69
CA TYR A 676 14.43 63.75 19.85
C TYR A 676 14.52 64.81 20.96
N ALA A 677 15.60 64.80 21.75
CA ALA A 677 15.83 65.81 22.79
C ALA A 677 15.88 67.23 22.23
N LYS A 678 16.27 67.41 20.96
CA LYS A 678 16.24 68.72 20.29
C LYS A 678 14.82 69.31 20.17
N ASP A 679 13.81 68.46 20.09
CA ASP A 679 12.40 68.82 19.90
C ASP A 679 11.69 69.07 21.26
N ILE A 680 12.35 68.75 22.37
CA ILE A 680 11.86 68.94 23.74
C ILE A 680 12.57 70.15 24.38
N THR A 681 11.80 71.02 25.05
CA THR A 681 12.30 72.17 25.81
C THR A 681 12.74 71.76 27.21
N HIS A 682 11.94 70.97 27.92
CA HIS A 682 12.25 70.55 29.29
C HIS A 682 12.27 69.04 29.41
N THR A 683 13.42 68.50 29.79
CA THR A 683 13.60 67.07 30.07
C THR A 683 13.98 66.89 31.54
N LEU A 684 13.19 66.10 32.26
CA LEU A 684 13.46 65.74 33.65
C LEU A 684 13.47 64.22 33.80
N VAL A 685 14.63 63.67 34.16
CA VAL A 685 14.79 62.23 34.45
C VAL A 685 14.87 62.04 35.96
N ILE A 686 13.98 61.23 36.51
CA ILE A 686 13.92 60.90 37.93
C ILE A 686 14.11 59.39 38.06
N THR A 687 15.02 59.00 38.93
CA THR A 687 15.42 57.61 39.11
C THR A 687 15.37 57.26 40.58
N ASP A 688 14.26 56.62 40.95
CA ASP A 688 14.08 56.01 42.26
C ASP A 688 14.63 54.58 42.25
N ALA A 689 15.94 54.52 42.07
CA ALA A 689 16.73 53.30 41.94
C ALA A 689 18.20 53.60 42.31
N CYS A 690 19.00 52.58 42.60
CA CYS A 690 20.42 52.73 42.98
C CYS A 690 21.22 53.52 41.93
N GLU A 691 22.34 54.10 42.38
CA GLU A 691 23.08 55.19 41.73
C GLU A 691 23.17 55.13 40.18
N SER A 692 22.81 56.23 39.52
CA SER A 692 22.87 56.39 38.05
C SER A 692 24.28 56.61 37.49
N GLY A 693 25.26 56.82 38.38
CA GLY A 693 26.67 56.96 38.08
C GLY A 693 27.10 58.32 37.50
N PRO A 694 28.36 58.75 37.72
CA PRO A 694 28.88 60.04 37.28
C PRO A 694 29.01 60.17 35.75
N SER A 695 28.79 59.09 34.98
CA SER A 695 28.81 59.13 33.51
C SER A 695 27.49 59.63 32.89
N PHE A 696 26.38 59.59 33.64
CA PHE A 696 25.07 60.08 33.16
C PHE A 696 24.87 61.58 33.43
N TYR A 697 25.47 62.14 34.49
CA TYR A 697 25.40 63.57 34.82
C TYR A 697 26.79 64.24 34.76
N GLN A 698 26.86 65.47 34.26
CA GLN A 698 28.08 66.30 34.30
C GLN A 698 27.95 67.37 35.38
N ALA A 699 29.05 67.63 36.11
CA ALA A 699 29.27 68.70 37.11
C ALA A 699 28.01 69.32 37.74
N MET A 700 27.79 69.08 39.04
CA MET A 700 26.72 69.69 39.84
C MET A 700 26.56 71.18 39.48
N ARG A 701 25.31 71.65 39.26
CA ARG A 701 25.06 73.09 39.28
C ARG A 701 25.59 73.58 40.63
N ALA A 702 26.55 74.50 40.65
CA ALA A 702 27.01 75.11 41.90
C ALA A 702 25.77 75.71 42.60
N ASP A 703 25.57 75.35 43.87
CA ASP A 703 24.44 75.64 44.77
C ASP A 703 23.01 75.53 44.16
N VAL A 704 22.18 74.63 44.70
CA VAL A 704 20.79 74.46 44.27
C VAL A 704 19.96 75.70 44.68
N GLU A 705 19.80 76.64 43.75
CA GLU A 705 18.99 77.85 43.94
C GLU A 705 17.54 77.65 43.48
N ILE A 706 16.56 77.92 44.35
CA ILE A 706 15.13 77.80 44.03
C ILE A 706 14.72 78.90 43.04
N ARG A 707 14.22 78.50 41.86
CA ARG A 707 13.73 79.42 40.82
C ARG A 707 12.29 79.86 41.07
N SER A 708 11.99 81.14 40.84
CA SER A 708 10.62 81.65 40.91
C SER A 708 9.81 81.19 39.69
N CYS A 709 8.55 80.82 39.89
CA CYS A 709 7.65 80.48 38.78
C CYS A 709 7.29 81.66 37.87
N ALA A 710 7.54 82.89 38.32
CA ALA A 710 7.35 84.08 37.50
C ALA A 710 8.54 84.32 36.55
N ASP A 711 9.60 83.50 36.62
CA ASP A 711 10.75 83.58 35.72
C ASP A 711 10.41 82.98 34.35
N GLU A 712 9.85 83.81 33.46
CA GLU A 712 9.50 83.39 32.10
C GLU A 712 10.68 82.79 31.33
N SER A 713 11.89 83.32 31.55
CA SER A 713 13.11 82.82 30.95
C SER A 713 13.38 81.37 31.38
N ALA A 714 13.19 81.06 32.66
CA ALA A 714 13.37 79.71 33.18
C ALA A 714 12.35 78.70 32.62
N THR A 715 11.13 79.14 32.27
CA THR A 715 10.06 78.31 31.67
C THR A 715 10.18 78.11 30.15
N LYS A 716 11.08 78.84 29.48
CA LYS A 716 11.26 78.78 28.01
C LYS A 716 12.65 78.28 27.60
N TYR A 717 13.66 78.51 28.43
CA TYR A 717 15.01 78.04 28.18
C TYR A 717 15.14 76.55 28.42
N LYS A 718 15.96 75.91 27.59
CA LYS A 718 16.10 74.47 27.63
C LYS A 718 16.63 73.98 28.97
N SER A 719 15.96 72.99 29.56
CA SER A 719 16.45 72.29 30.76
C SER A 719 16.59 70.79 30.51
N SER A 720 17.72 70.23 30.92
CA SER A 720 17.99 68.79 30.83
C SER A 720 18.51 68.30 32.17
N GLN A 721 17.58 68.01 33.07
CA GLN A 721 17.84 67.77 34.50
C GLN A 721 17.67 66.31 34.87
N VAL A 722 18.47 65.82 35.81
CA VAL A 722 18.33 64.49 36.41
C VAL A 722 18.34 64.57 37.94
N PHE A 723 17.44 63.85 38.59
CA PHE A 723 17.39 63.70 40.04
C PHE A 723 17.39 62.21 40.43
N SER A 724 18.44 61.80 41.13
CA SER A 724 18.67 60.41 41.55
C SER A 724 18.64 60.30 43.07
N SER A 725 18.07 59.22 43.61
CA SER A 725 18.08 58.93 45.05
C SER A 725 19.47 58.60 45.60
N ALA A 726 20.38 58.10 44.75
CA ALA A 726 21.81 57.84 44.97
C ALA A 726 22.23 57.17 46.30
N GLY A 727 22.54 55.88 46.22
CA GLY A 727 23.17 55.06 47.27
C GLY A 727 23.62 53.69 46.74
N TYR A 728 24.52 53.02 47.48
CA TYR A 728 25.13 51.72 47.08
C TYR A 728 24.26 50.49 47.39
N GLU A 729 23.19 50.63 48.18
CA GLU A 729 22.31 49.53 48.59
C GLU A 729 21.08 49.42 47.68
N LEU A 730 20.56 48.19 47.55
CA LEU A 730 19.37 47.82 46.75
C LEU A 730 18.15 48.66 47.13
N ALA A 731 17.27 48.91 46.15
CA ALA A 731 16.01 49.66 46.36
C ALA A 731 15.15 49.04 47.47
N SER A 732 14.54 49.89 48.30
CA SER A 732 13.69 49.51 49.44
C SER A 732 12.21 49.63 49.08
N ASP A 733 11.36 48.73 49.60
CA ASP A 733 9.91 48.72 49.34
C ASP A 733 9.15 49.96 49.87
N ASN A 734 9.77 50.77 50.72
CA ASN A 734 9.21 52.02 51.22
C ASN A 734 10.14 53.20 50.85
N SER A 735 10.03 53.70 49.62
CA SER A 735 10.86 54.79 49.13
C SER A 735 10.56 56.11 49.85
N GLN A 736 11.45 56.53 50.75
CA GLN A 736 11.37 57.86 51.35
C GLN A 736 11.61 58.97 50.31
N PHE A 737 12.35 58.66 49.25
CA PHE A 737 12.57 59.53 48.11
C PHE A 737 11.25 59.85 47.39
N THR A 738 10.54 58.82 46.90
CA THR A 738 9.26 59.02 46.20
C THR A 738 8.19 59.59 47.11
N LYS A 739 8.10 59.10 48.35
CA LYS A 739 7.13 59.62 49.33
C LYS A 739 7.31 61.11 49.60
N THR A 740 8.55 61.57 49.81
CA THR A 740 8.84 62.99 50.05
C THR A 740 8.63 63.82 48.79
N PHE A 741 8.97 63.29 47.61
CA PHE A 741 8.73 63.95 46.33
C PHE A 741 7.24 64.19 46.11
N ALA A 742 6.42 63.14 46.22
CA ALA A 742 4.98 63.22 46.05
C ALA A 742 4.33 64.12 47.10
N ASN A 743 4.71 63.99 48.38
CA ASN A 743 4.19 64.83 49.45
C ASN A 743 4.56 66.30 49.27
N THR A 744 5.73 66.59 48.69
CA THR A 744 6.10 67.97 48.35
C THR A 744 5.12 68.54 47.33
N LEU A 745 4.80 67.80 46.27
CA LEU A 745 3.83 68.25 45.27
C LEU A 745 2.39 68.35 45.82
N ILE A 746 1.96 67.35 46.61
CA ILE A 746 0.60 67.31 47.16
C ILE A 746 0.35 68.46 48.14
N ASN A 747 1.32 68.75 49.02
CA ASN A 747 1.14 69.69 50.12
C ASN A 747 1.61 71.12 49.79
N ASP A 748 2.16 71.35 48.60
CA ASP A 748 2.54 72.69 48.19
C ASP A 748 1.29 73.54 47.94
N SER A 749 1.27 74.80 48.36
CA SER A 749 0.15 75.72 48.13
C SER A 749 0.33 76.60 46.89
N GLU A 750 1.53 76.65 46.31
CA GLU A 750 1.85 77.51 45.16
C GLU A 750 1.21 76.97 43.86
N GLN A 751 0.96 77.86 42.89
CA GLN A 751 0.35 77.47 41.59
C GLN A 751 1.29 76.64 40.71
N CYS A 752 2.55 76.53 41.11
CA CYS A 752 3.63 75.95 40.35
C CYS A 752 4.76 75.60 41.32
N VAL A 753 5.48 74.50 41.07
CA VAL A 753 6.57 74.05 41.94
C VAL A 753 7.82 73.81 41.08
N PRO A 754 8.93 74.55 41.29
CA PRO A 754 10.19 74.28 40.60
C PRO A 754 10.83 72.99 41.13
N ILE A 755 11.48 72.22 40.24
CA ILE A 755 12.15 70.98 40.62
C ILE A 755 13.21 71.20 41.73
N GLU A 756 13.90 72.35 41.76
CA GLU A 756 14.88 72.67 42.81
C GLU A 756 14.27 72.67 44.22
N ALA A 757 13.03 73.14 44.39
CA ALA A 757 12.35 73.12 45.68
C ALA A 757 12.02 71.69 46.14
N VAL A 758 11.69 70.80 45.19
CA VAL A 758 11.46 69.38 45.47
C VAL A 758 12.78 68.69 45.83
N VAL A 759 13.85 68.98 45.08
CA VAL A 759 15.19 68.43 45.31
C VAL A 759 15.69 68.73 46.72
N LEU A 760 15.58 69.98 47.18
CA LEU A 760 16.04 70.36 48.53
C LEU A 760 15.29 69.60 49.63
N LYS A 761 13.95 69.56 49.56
CA LYS A 761 13.12 68.86 50.56
C LYS A 761 13.38 67.35 50.57
N VAL A 762 13.52 66.74 49.39
CA VAL A 762 13.81 65.30 49.27
C VAL A 762 15.23 65.01 49.76
N THR A 763 16.21 65.83 49.43
CA THR A 763 17.60 65.67 49.89
C THR A 763 17.69 65.74 51.41
N ASP A 764 17.04 66.73 52.02
CA ASP A 764 17.00 66.87 53.49
C ASP A 764 16.32 65.67 54.17
N ALA A 765 15.18 65.19 53.65
CA ALA A 765 14.47 64.06 54.23
C ALA A 765 15.24 62.73 54.10
N VAL A 766 15.83 62.49 52.93
CA VAL A 766 16.52 61.22 52.63
C VAL A 766 17.87 61.13 53.35
N VAL A 767 18.62 62.23 53.47
CA VAL A 767 19.91 62.27 54.21
C VAL A 767 19.71 62.07 55.72
N ASN A 768 18.58 62.52 56.28
CA ASN A 768 18.30 62.40 57.71
C ASN A 768 17.80 61.00 58.13
N GLU A 769 17.14 60.25 57.24
CA GLU A 769 16.51 58.96 57.56
C GLU A 769 17.20 57.73 56.94
N SER A 770 18.13 57.93 55.99
CA SER A 770 18.77 56.83 55.24
C SER A 770 20.27 57.03 55.05
N GLN A 771 20.97 56.03 54.49
CA GLN A 771 22.37 56.15 54.07
C GLN A 771 22.54 56.67 52.62
N GLN A 772 21.45 57.07 51.97
CA GLN A 772 21.45 57.59 50.60
C GLN A 772 21.76 59.10 50.58
N LYS A 773 22.39 59.57 49.51
CA LYS A 773 22.72 60.98 49.28
C LYS A 773 22.23 61.39 47.90
N PRO A 774 20.97 61.84 47.77
CA PRO A 774 20.39 62.21 46.49
C PRO A 774 21.27 63.16 45.68
N GLN A 775 21.30 62.95 44.37
CA GLN A 775 22.13 63.70 43.43
C GLN A 775 21.25 64.40 42.40
N PHE A 776 21.43 65.72 42.27
CA PHE A 776 20.74 66.53 41.28
C PHE A 776 21.75 67.21 40.35
N GLY A 777 21.52 67.13 39.04
CA GLY A 777 22.48 67.64 38.06
C GLY A 777 21.92 67.76 36.65
N LYS A 778 22.82 68.05 35.69
CA LYS A 778 22.49 68.13 34.26
C LYS A 778 22.79 66.79 33.59
N ILE A 779 21.94 66.39 32.64
CA ILE A 779 22.18 65.19 31.82
C ILE A 779 23.38 65.45 30.90
N ALA A 780 24.40 64.59 30.97
CA ALA A 780 25.67 64.78 30.27
C ALA A 780 25.48 64.79 28.73
N GLY A 781 26.03 65.79 28.06
CA GLY A 781 25.94 65.92 26.60
C GLY A 781 24.59 66.41 26.05
N PHE A 782 23.66 66.82 26.92
CA PHE A 782 22.42 67.49 26.51
C PHE A 782 22.57 69.01 26.62
N ALA A 783 21.90 69.75 25.73
CA ALA A 783 21.83 71.20 25.84
C ALA A 783 20.99 71.60 27.06
N ASP A 784 21.55 72.49 27.89
CA ASP A 784 20.91 73.06 29.07
C ASP A 784 21.27 74.54 29.15
N GLU A 785 20.28 75.39 28.91
CA GLU A 785 20.40 76.86 28.78
C GLU A 785 20.02 77.55 30.10
N ASN A 786 20.24 76.86 31.23
CA ASN A 786 19.87 77.33 32.57
C ASN A 786 18.35 77.50 32.79
N GLY A 787 17.52 76.78 32.03
CA GLY A 787 16.11 76.60 32.34
C GLY A 787 15.88 75.70 33.56
N THR A 788 14.63 75.56 33.98
CA THR A 788 14.23 74.55 34.98
C THR A 788 12.86 73.94 34.68
N PHE A 789 12.62 72.74 35.20
CA PHE A 789 11.33 72.09 35.12
C PHE A 789 10.39 72.62 36.21
N PHE A 790 9.18 73.05 35.81
CA PHE A 790 8.11 73.44 36.72
C PHE A 790 6.96 72.45 36.65
N PHE A 791 6.47 72.01 37.82
CA PHE A 791 5.19 71.33 37.93
C PHE A 791 4.08 72.38 38.00
N ILE A 792 3.30 72.54 36.93
CA ILE A 792 2.22 73.55 36.82
C ILE A 792 0.87 72.96 37.26
N LYS A 793 0.19 73.58 38.24
CA LYS A 793 -1.11 73.07 38.71
C LYS A 793 -2.24 73.31 37.71
N LYS A 794 -3.24 72.43 37.71
CA LYS A 794 -4.52 72.67 37.06
C LYS A 794 -5.24 73.81 37.78
N GLN A 795 -5.84 74.76 37.05
CA GLN A 795 -6.71 75.75 37.67
C GLN A 795 -7.99 75.05 38.20
N ALA A 796 -8.45 75.41 39.39
CA ALA A 796 -9.65 74.80 39.97
C ALA A 796 -10.91 75.30 39.25
N GLU A 797 -11.68 74.39 38.65
CA GLU A 797 -13.01 74.70 38.11
C GLU A 797 -14.03 74.83 39.25
N ILE A 798 -14.73 75.97 39.28
CA ILE A 798 -15.91 76.19 40.12
C ILE A 798 -17.12 75.67 39.33
N ILE A 799 -17.73 74.56 39.78
CA ILE A 799 -18.95 74.01 39.16
C ILE A 799 -20.18 74.50 39.95
N PRO A 800 -21.17 75.21 39.34
CA PRO A 800 -22.46 75.48 39.97
C PRO A 800 -23.42 74.28 39.84
N ALA A 801 -24.19 74.00 40.90
CA ALA A 801 -25.08 72.86 41.04
C ALA A 801 -26.30 72.86 40.08
N ALA A 802 -26.65 71.69 39.56
CA ALA A 802 -27.82 71.45 38.70
C ALA A 802 -29.13 71.30 39.50
N THR A 803 -30.22 71.86 38.96
CA THR A 803 -31.60 71.76 39.47
C THR A 803 -32.30 70.50 38.96
N VAL A 804 -33.06 69.84 39.84
CA VAL A 804 -33.85 68.62 39.59
C VAL A 804 -35.29 69.01 39.23
N GLU A 805 -35.84 68.45 38.15
CA GLU A 805 -37.27 68.54 37.79
C GLU A 805 -38.00 67.21 38.07
N GLU A 806 -39.16 67.32 38.75
CA GLU A 806 -40.05 66.25 39.17
C GLU A 806 -40.90 65.70 38.00
N THR A 807 -41.06 64.38 37.92
CA THR A 807 -42.05 63.72 37.05
C THR A 807 -43.18 63.13 37.89
N LYS A 808 -44.41 63.61 37.66
CA LYS A 808 -45.67 62.99 38.13
C LYS A 808 -46.09 61.86 37.18
N ILE A 809 -46.46 60.71 37.74
CA ILE A 809 -47.12 59.60 37.05
C ILE A 809 -48.54 59.48 37.63
N GLU A 810 -49.56 59.54 36.76
CA GLU A 810 -50.95 59.14 37.05
C GLU A 810 -51.25 57.79 36.38
N GLU A 811 -52.15 57.05 37.01
CA GLU A 811 -52.36 55.60 36.98
C GLU A 811 -53.04 55.03 35.71
N LYS A 812 -52.58 53.84 35.28
CA LYS A 812 -53.36 52.58 35.38
C LYS A 812 -52.53 51.33 35.14
#